data_AF-A0A953H4L9-F1
#
_entry.id   AF-A0A953H4L9-F1
#
_cell.length_a   1.000
_cell.length_b   1.000
_cell.length_c   1.000
_cell.angle_alpha   90.00
_cell.angle_beta   90.00
_cell.angle_gamma   90.00
#
_symmetry.space_group_name_H-M   'P 1'
#
loop_
_entity.id
_entity.type
_entity.pdbx_description
1 polymer ?
#
loop_
_entity_poly.entity_id
_entity_poly.type
_entity_poly.pdbx_seq_one_letter_code
_entity_poly.pdbx_strand_id
1 'polypeptide(L)'
;MAALILAFALPYSATASTTLIPTGSVWRYTDNNSNLGASWSTSTFDDSGWSTGVAELGFGDGDEATVINGGPSGNRYVTAYFRKTFTVNNATGILSAQARILRDDGAVVYVNGTEAFRTNMPTGTITSATLASTAINVPEEASYYTYSVSPSLLLEGTNIIAVELHQGSLTSSDSSFNLELTTTGHVTRGPYLQNGTSGSVVLRWRTDVSTDTRVKVGTVQGLLNLITEDISNTFDHEIKVTGLLPDTKYYYSVGSRSVDLEGNDSEHYFVTSPAPGADKAFRMWVLGDSGTATAAARNVRDAYYGYAGNRHTDLWLMLGDNAYNSGLDSEYQAAVFDMYPSLLQRSTLWPTLGNHDDMNPTVYFNIFTLPQSGEAGGLASGTESYYSFDFGRVHFICLDSEGTADRTTTGPMLTWLQNDLNSTMQDWIICFFHHPPYTKGSHNSDSVSDSGGRMVDMRQYALPILEAGGVDLVLTGHSHSYERSYFLDGHYGFSASYSTATMVINGGNGRIGGNGAYSKASYSATNAGAVYAVAGSSGQISGGSLNHPAMCVSLNTLGSMVIDIDGNQLDARFLSSTGTTPDYFTIVKDSATTPTVVNSVRSDNSPTSSSMVVGFDVTFNHQVTAVDISDFVLATSGGISGASITGINGSGRSYHITVNTGTGDGTIRLDVVDDDSIQDAVGSYLGGPGTGNGSFTSGQTYTISNPTPVNLSHLAID
;
A
#
# COMPACT_ATOMS: atom_id res chain seq x y z
N MET A 1 -28.16 38.59 -8.63
CA MET A 1 -28.58 37.56 -7.66
C MET A 1 -28.73 36.26 -8.43
N ALA A 2 -27.67 35.46 -8.51
CA ALA A 2 -27.71 34.12 -9.08
C ALA A 2 -27.69 33.15 -7.89
N ALA A 3 -28.75 32.37 -7.74
CA ALA A 3 -28.89 31.41 -6.66
C ALA A 3 -27.90 30.26 -6.88
N LEU A 4 -27.01 30.08 -5.90
CA LEU A 4 -26.14 28.92 -5.78
C LEU A 4 -27.02 27.72 -5.43
N ILE A 5 -27.31 26.87 -6.41
CA ILE A 5 -27.94 25.57 -6.16
C ILE A 5 -26.83 24.67 -5.60
N LEU A 6 -26.79 24.53 -4.28
CA LEU A 6 -26.10 23.42 -3.63
C LEU A 6 -26.86 22.14 -4.03
N ALA A 7 -26.35 21.44 -5.03
CA ALA A 7 -26.74 20.06 -5.28
C ALA A 7 -26.10 19.22 -4.17
N PHE A 8 -26.87 18.91 -3.12
CA PHE A 8 -26.55 17.78 -2.27
C PHE A 8 -26.68 16.53 -3.15
N ALA A 9 -25.56 15.99 -3.61
CA ALA A 9 -25.52 14.63 -4.11
C ALA A 9 -25.87 13.72 -2.94
N LEU A 10 -27.09 13.19 -2.93
CA LEU A 10 -27.41 12.05 -2.08
C LEU A 10 -26.50 10.90 -2.54
N PRO A 11 -25.72 10.26 -1.65
CA PRO A 11 -24.91 9.12 -2.05
C PRO A 11 -25.85 8.04 -2.59
N TYR A 12 -25.65 7.68 -3.85
CA TYR A 12 -26.26 6.51 -4.44
C TYR A 12 -25.53 5.30 -3.86
N SER A 13 -26.14 4.63 -2.88
CA SER A 13 -25.61 3.37 -2.37
C SER A 13 -26.09 2.22 -3.26
N ALA A 14 -25.17 1.59 -3.99
CA ALA A 14 -25.43 0.36 -4.75
C ALA A 14 -25.00 -0.89 -3.97
N THR A 15 -25.47 -2.07 -4.44
CA THR A 15 -25.82 -3.19 -3.56
C THR A 15 -24.91 -4.44 -3.72
N ALA A 16 -24.33 -5.03 -2.64
CA ALA A 16 -23.32 -6.13 -2.57
C ALA A 16 -23.83 -7.57 -2.38
N SER A 17 -23.74 -8.48 -3.36
CA SER A 17 -24.39 -9.82 -3.28
C SER A 17 -23.60 -10.93 -2.55
N THR A 18 -24.22 -11.62 -1.58
CA THR A 18 -23.75 -12.77 -0.79
C THR A 18 -24.65 -13.99 -0.99
N THR A 19 -24.12 -15.22 -0.99
CA THR A 19 -24.91 -16.46 -0.90
C THR A 19 -24.95 -16.97 0.55
N LEU A 20 -26.12 -16.94 1.19
CA LEU A 20 -26.33 -17.46 2.55
C LEU A 20 -26.60 -18.97 2.57
N ILE A 21 -27.26 -19.48 1.53
CA ILE A 21 -27.54 -20.91 1.33
C ILE A 21 -27.22 -21.23 -0.11
N PRO A 22 -26.18 -22.03 -0.41
CA PRO A 22 -25.90 -22.47 -1.77
C PRO A 22 -26.84 -23.61 -2.20
N THR A 23 -27.06 -23.76 -3.51
CA THR A 23 -27.71 -24.96 -4.08
C THR A 23 -26.96 -26.22 -3.65
N GLY A 24 -27.68 -27.33 -3.47
CA GLY A 24 -27.05 -28.58 -3.03
C GLY A 24 -26.66 -28.60 -1.55
N SER A 25 -27.22 -27.69 -0.76
CA SER A 25 -27.05 -27.67 0.68
C SER A 25 -27.62 -28.91 1.36
N VAL A 26 -27.08 -29.26 2.53
CA VAL A 26 -27.72 -30.24 3.44
C VAL A 26 -28.91 -29.59 4.15
N TRP A 27 -30.03 -30.30 4.19
CA TRP A 27 -31.29 -29.93 4.85
C TRP A 27 -31.69 -30.98 5.89
N ARG A 28 -32.33 -30.54 6.98
CA ARG A 28 -33.12 -31.43 7.84
C ARG A 28 -34.49 -31.62 7.21
N TYR A 29 -35.02 -32.83 7.20
CA TYR A 29 -36.31 -33.09 6.58
C TYR A 29 -37.15 -34.14 7.33
N THR A 30 -38.47 -34.05 7.15
CA THR A 30 -39.41 -35.11 7.50
C THR A 30 -40.43 -35.33 6.39
N ASP A 31 -40.69 -36.59 6.10
CA ASP A 31 -41.44 -37.13 4.97
C ASP A 31 -42.42 -38.21 5.44
N ASN A 32 -42.88 -38.11 6.68
CA ASN A 32 -43.68 -39.13 7.37
C ASN A 32 -45.19 -38.87 7.35
N ASN A 33 -45.66 -37.96 6.47
CA ASN A 33 -47.05 -37.53 6.36
C ASN A 33 -47.63 -36.89 7.64
N SER A 34 -46.78 -36.27 8.47
CA SER A 34 -47.22 -35.59 9.70
C SER A 34 -47.82 -34.22 9.41
N ASN A 35 -48.73 -33.77 10.27
CA ASN A 35 -49.19 -32.39 10.33
C ASN A 35 -48.46 -31.67 11.47
N LEU A 36 -47.53 -30.79 11.11
CA LEU A 36 -46.65 -30.11 12.06
C LEU A 36 -47.22 -28.80 12.63
N GLY A 37 -48.41 -28.37 12.18
CA GLY A 37 -49.04 -27.12 12.60
C GLY A 37 -48.27 -25.88 12.17
N ALA A 38 -48.32 -24.79 12.95
CA ALA A 38 -47.68 -23.52 12.60
C ALA A 38 -46.32 -23.28 13.27
N SER A 39 -45.98 -24.03 14.33
CA SER A 39 -44.77 -23.79 15.13
C SER A 39 -43.50 -24.36 14.53
N TRP A 40 -43.60 -25.29 13.59
CA TRP A 40 -42.43 -26.00 13.04
C TRP A 40 -41.55 -25.13 12.15
N SER A 41 -42.02 -23.98 11.67
CA SER A 41 -41.22 -23.06 10.86
C SER A 41 -40.43 -22.05 11.71
N THR A 42 -40.61 -22.04 13.04
CA THR A 42 -39.90 -21.12 13.94
C THR A 42 -38.54 -21.67 14.37
N SER A 43 -37.66 -20.77 14.82
CA SER A 43 -36.32 -21.10 15.30
C SER A 43 -36.30 -21.89 16.61
N THR A 44 -37.42 -21.92 17.34
CA THR A 44 -37.54 -22.60 18.64
C THR A 44 -38.00 -24.05 18.53
N PHE A 45 -38.42 -24.51 17.35
CA PHE A 45 -38.86 -25.89 17.16
C PHE A 45 -37.66 -26.83 17.08
N ASP A 46 -37.75 -27.93 17.83
CA ASP A 46 -36.72 -28.97 17.91
C ASP A 46 -36.87 -29.97 16.76
N ASP A 47 -35.96 -29.88 15.79
CA ASP A 47 -35.85 -30.78 14.65
C ASP A 47 -34.67 -31.77 14.80
N SER A 48 -34.20 -32.02 16.03
CA SER A 48 -33.08 -32.96 16.29
C SER A 48 -33.40 -34.40 15.89
N GLY A 49 -34.67 -34.78 15.87
CA GLY A 49 -35.13 -36.09 15.42
C GLY A 49 -35.37 -36.23 13.91
N TRP A 50 -35.11 -35.19 13.11
CA TRP A 50 -35.35 -35.21 11.66
C TRP A 50 -34.16 -35.82 10.92
N SER A 51 -34.45 -36.43 9.77
CA SER A 51 -33.43 -36.95 8.86
C SER A 51 -32.64 -35.78 8.23
N THR A 52 -31.43 -36.05 7.74
CA THR A 52 -30.60 -35.06 7.03
C THR A 52 -30.24 -35.56 5.64
N GLY A 53 -30.30 -34.69 4.64
CA GLY A 53 -29.98 -35.05 3.25
C GLY A 53 -29.44 -33.87 2.45
N VAL A 54 -28.61 -34.17 1.46
CA VAL A 54 -28.11 -33.21 0.46
C VAL A 54 -29.22 -32.94 -0.55
N ALA A 55 -29.51 -31.67 -0.86
CA ALA A 55 -30.37 -31.33 -1.98
C ALA A 55 -29.68 -31.67 -3.32
N GLU A 56 -30.36 -32.12 -4.36
CA GLU A 56 -31.80 -32.21 -4.54
C GLU A 56 -32.45 -33.32 -3.70
N LEU A 57 -33.53 -32.99 -2.97
CA LEU A 57 -34.30 -33.96 -2.18
C LEU A 57 -35.61 -34.25 -2.90
N GLY A 58 -35.95 -35.54 -3.05
CA GLY A 58 -37.06 -35.90 -3.91
C GLY A 58 -37.27 -37.40 -4.11
N PHE A 59 -38.02 -37.80 -5.13
CA PHE A 59 -38.10 -39.17 -5.63
C PHE A 59 -38.61 -39.17 -7.06
N GLY A 60 -38.31 -40.22 -7.83
CA GLY A 60 -38.98 -40.50 -9.11
C GLY A 60 -38.13 -40.26 -10.36
N ASP A 61 -37.20 -39.32 -10.32
CA ASP A 61 -36.50 -38.82 -11.51
C ASP A 61 -35.07 -39.35 -11.64
N GLY A 62 -34.48 -39.79 -10.52
CA GLY A 62 -33.17 -40.44 -10.50
C GLY A 62 -31.99 -39.48 -10.51
N ASP A 63 -32.23 -38.18 -10.40
CA ASP A 63 -31.24 -37.13 -10.18
C ASP A 63 -31.18 -36.64 -8.73
N GLU A 64 -31.99 -37.22 -7.83
CA GLU A 64 -32.04 -36.80 -6.44
C GLU A 64 -30.79 -37.25 -5.69
N ALA A 65 -30.12 -36.29 -5.04
CA ALA A 65 -29.02 -36.59 -4.14
C ALA A 65 -29.52 -37.28 -2.86
N THR A 66 -30.75 -36.96 -2.43
CA THR A 66 -31.43 -37.65 -1.32
C THR A 66 -32.84 -38.06 -1.71
N VAL A 67 -33.08 -39.37 -1.75
CA VAL A 67 -34.43 -39.90 -1.94
C VAL A 67 -35.25 -39.79 -0.65
N ILE A 68 -36.42 -39.17 -0.73
CA ILE A 68 -37.39 -39.02 0.38
C ILE A 68 -38.58 -39.98 0.21
N ASN A 69 -39.24 -40.31 1.30
CA ASN A 69 -40.41 -41.17 1.32
C ASN A 69 -41.68 -40.41 0.86
N GLY A 70 -42.00 -40.51 -0.43
CA GLY A 70 -43.25 -39.97 -0.98
C GLY A 70 -44.52 -40.71 -0.58
N GLY A 71 -44.45 -41.77 0.22
CA GLY A 71 -45.57 -42.66 0.49
C GLY A 71 -45.91 -43.60 -0.68
N PRO A 72 -46.94 -44.44 -0.54
CA PRO A 72 -47.32 -45.44 -1.54
C PRO A 72 -47.69 -44.81 -2.89
N SER A 73 -47.30 -45.45 -3.99
CA SER A 73 -47.76 -45.04 -5.32
C SER A 73 -49.30 -45.07 -5.40
N GLY A 74 -49.89 -44.01 -5.95
CA GLY A 74 -51.35 -43.80 -5.98
C GLY A 74 -51.96 -43.28 -4.68
N ASN A 75 -51.16 -43.14 -3.61
CA ASN A 75 -51.57 -42.53 -2.34
C ASN A 75 -50.38 -41.76 -1.73
N ARG A 76 -49.79 -40.85 -2.51
CA ARG A 76 -48.63 -40.07 -2.11
C ARG A 76 -48.92 -39.20 -0.89
N TYR A 77 -47.91 -38.99 -0.07
CA TYR A 77 -47.96 -37.99 0.99
C TYR A 77 -47.98 -36.61 0.34
N VAL A 78 -48.93 -35.78 0.75
CA VAL A 78 -49.11 -34.47 0.13
C VAL A 78 -47.94 -33.55 0.45
N THR A 79 -47.43 -33.59 1.68
CA THR A 79 -46.42 -32.63 2.14
C THR A 79 -45.15 -33.30 2.65
N ALA A 80 -44.00 -32.76 2.23
CA ALA A 80 -42.70 -32.96 2.85
C ALA A 80 -42.18 -31.65 3.42
N TYR A 81 -41.47 -31.73 4.55
CA TYR A 81 -41.00 -30.55 5.28
C TYR A 81 -39.49 -30.51 5.32
N PHE A 82 -38.91 -29.32 5.08
CA PHE A 82 -37.47 -29.08 5.07
C PHE A 82 -37.12 -27.90 5.97
N ARG A 83 -35.99 -28.00 6.67
CA ARG A 83 -35.47 -26.97 7.57
C ARG A 83 -33.96 -26.82 7.41
N LYS A 84 -33.48 -25.58 7.39
CA LYS A 84 -32.06 -25.24 7.37
C LYS A 84 -31.77 -24.00 8.18
N THR A 85 -30.79 -24.11 9.07
CA THR A 85 -30.22 -22.95 9.77
C THR A 85 -29.14 -22.30 8.93
N PHE A 86 -29.04 -20.98 9.03
CA PHE A 86 -28.00 -20.17 8.39
C PHE A 86 -27.74 -18.92 9.25
N THR A 87 -26.57 -18.29 9.07
CA THR A 87 -26.18 -17.13 9.89
C THR A 87 -26.20 -15.86 9.05
N VAL A 88 -26.74 -14.78 9.61
CA VAL A 88 -26.70 -13.43 9.05
C VAL A 88 -25.86 -12.57 9.98
N ASN A 89 -24.77 -11.99 9.47
CA ASN A 89 -23.83 -11.23 10.30
C ASN A 89 -24.24 -9.77 10.50
N ASN A 90 -24.97 -9.17 9.55
CA ASN A 90 -25.53 -7.82 9.69
C ASN A 90 -26.88 -7.75 8.97
N ALA A 91 -27.97 -7.89 9.72
CA ALA A 91 -29.31 -7.87 9.13
C ALA A 91 -29.71 -6.48 8.62
N THR A 92 -29.22 -5.41 9.27
CA THR A 92 -29.58 -4.04 8.90
C THR A 92 -28.91 -3.54 7.63
N GLY A 93 -27.81 -4.18 7.21
CA GLY A 93 -27.10 -3.88 5.96
C GLY A 93 -27.72 -4.50 4.70
N ILE A 94 -28.65 -5.45 4.84
CA ILE A 94 -29.22 -6.17 3.69
C ILE A 94 -30.28 -5.31 2.96
N LEU A 95 -29.97 -4.92 1.73
CA LEU A 95 -30.84 -4.18 0.82
C LEU A 95 -31.88 -5.04 0.13
N SER A 96 -31.47 -6.23 -0.30
CA SER A 96 -32.36 -7.19 -0.93
C SER A 96 -31.97 -8.61 -0.58
N ALA A 97 -32.95 -9.52 -0.53
CA ALA A 97 -32.71 -10.95 -0.45
C ALA A 97 -33.53 -11.66 -1.53
N GLN A 98 -32.94 -12.67 -2.15
CA GLN A 98 -33.57 -13.46 -3.21
C GLN A 98 -33.37 -14.95 -2.93
N ALA A 99 -34.47 -15.70 -3.00
CA ALA A 99 -34.44 -17.15 -2.97
C ALA A 99 -34.64 -17.69 -4.39
N ARG A 100 -33.74 -18.56 -4.84
CA ARG A 100 -33.92 -19.38 -6.05
C ARG A 100 -34.35 -20.77 -5.61
N ILE A 101 -35.54 -21.19 -6.02
CA ILE A 101 -36.10 -22.50 -5.65
C ILE A 101 -36.33 -23.35 -6.91
N LEU A 102 -35.84 -24.59 -6.85
CA LEU A 102 -36.26 -25.68 -7.72
C LEU A 102 -37.25 -26.52 -6.92
N ARG A 103 -38.40 -26.77 -7.53
CA ARG A 103 -39.52 -27.49 -6.94
C ARG A 103 -40.26 -28.21 -8.04
N ASP A 104 -40.79 -29.38 -7.74
CA ASP A 104 -41.75 -30.05 -8.61
C ASP A 104 -43.09 -29.28 -8.60
N ASP A 105 -44.01 -29.67 -7.74
CA ASP A 105 -45.38 -29.14 -7.77
C ASP A 105 -45.52 -27.77 -7.09
N GLY A 106 -45.68 -27.72 -5.77
CA GLY A 106 -45.92 -26.49 -5.02
C GLY A 106 -45.02 -26.36 -3.80
N ALA A 107 -44.74 -25.12 -3.38
CA ALA A 107 -43.99 -24.91 -2.15
C ALA A 107 -44.43 -23.65 -1.39
N VAL A 108 -44.31 -23.70 -0.06
CA VAL A 108 -44.43 -22.54 0.83
C VAL A 108 -43.14 -22.38 1.61
N VAL A 109 -42.55 -21.18 1.59
CA VAL A 109 -41.27 -20.89 2.21
C VAL A 109 -41.46 -19.92 3.37
N TYR A 110 -40.91 -20.27 4.53
CA TYR A 110 -40.94 -19.50 5.76
C TYR A 110 -39.52 -19.11 6.18
N VAL A 111 -39.38 -17.88 6.67
CA VAL A 111 -38.15 -17.40 7.31
C VAL A 111 -38.51 -16.99 8.74
N ASN A 112 -37.84 -17.60 9.72
CA ASN A 112 -38.07 -17.35 11.15
C ASN A 112 -39.55 -17.44 11.56
N GLY A 113 -40.28 -18.41 11.01
CA GLY A 113 -41.70 -18.65 11.31
C GLY A 113 -42.69 -17.78 10.53
N THR A 114 -42.23 -16.81 9.74
CA THR A 114 -43.09 -15.96 8.92
C THR A 114 -43.02 -16.41 7.46
N GLU A 115 -44.17 -16.52 6.79
CA GLU A 115 -44.21 -16.87 5.38
C GLU A 115 -43.54 -15.78 4.54
N ALA A 116 -42.50 -16.15 3.81
CA ALA A 116 -41.77 -15.25 2.92
C ALA A 116 -42.44 -15.20 1.54
N PHE A 117 -42.73 -16.36 0.97
CA PHE A 117 -43.45 -16.51 -0.30
C PHE A 117 -43.98 -17.94 -0.46
N ARG A 118 -44.84 -18.13 -1.45
CA ARG A 118 -45.29 -19.44 -1.93
C ARG A 118 -45.28 -19.49 -3.45
N THR A 119 -45.05 -20.68 -4.02
CA THR A 119 -45.04 -20.95 -5.47
C THR A 119 -46.03 -22.08 -5.77
N ASN A 120 -46.86 -21.90 -6.79
CA ASN A 120 -47.88 -22.87 -7.22
C ASN A 120 -48.78 -23.42 -6.09
N MET A 121 -49.09 -22.60 -5.09
CA MET A 121 -49.97 -22.95 -3.97
C MET A 121 -51.23 -22.07 -3.96
N PRO A 122 -52.40 -22.60 -3.57
CA PRO A 122 -53.63 -21.81 -3.54
C PRO A 122 -53.55 -20.65 -2.54
N THR A 123 -54.39 -19.64 -2.75
CA THR A 123 -54.55 -18.55 -1.78
C THR A 123 -55.25 -19.03 -0.50
N GLY A 124 -54.95 -18.41 0.63
CA GLY A 124 -55.58 -18.73 1.92
C GLY A 124 -54.73 -19.67 2.77
N THR A 125 -55.36 -20.28 3.79
CA THR A 125 -54.68 -21.16 4.74
C THR A 125 -54.20 -22.44 4.06
N ILE A 126 -52.90 -22.70 4.15
CA ILE A 126 -52.28 -23.95 3.71
C ILE A 126 -52.20 -24.91 4.90
N THR A 127 -52.44 -26.17 4.63
CA THR A 127 -52.34 -27.28 5.59
C THR A 127 -51.53 -28.40 4.95
N SER A 128 -51.07 -29.37 5.75
CA SER A 128 -50.37 -30.56 5.28
C SER A 128 -51.17 -31.44 4.29
N ALA A 129 -52.46 -31.15 4.08
CA ALA A 129 -53.32 -31.84 3.13
C ALA A 129 -53.67 -30.99 1.90
N THR A 130 -53.23 -29.74 1.85
CA THR A 130 -53.50 -28.84 0.73
C THR A 130 -52.62 -29.22 -0.44
N LEU A 131 -53.22 -29.54 -1.60
CA LEU A 131 -52.49 -29.81 -2.84
C LEU A 131 -51.95 -28.52 -3.46
N ALA A 132 -50.91 -28.65 -4.27
CA ALA A 132 -50.49 -27.60 -5.19
C ALA A 132 -51.63 -27.24 -6.18
N SER A 133 -51.59 -26.04 -6.74
CA SER A 133 -52.68 -25.53 -7.59
C SER A 133 -52.79 -26.30 -8.90
N THR A 134 -51.64 -26.73 -9.43
CA THR A 134 -51.52 -27.60 -10.60
C THR A 134 -50.36 -28.57 -10.41
N ALA A 135 -50.43 -29.72 -11.08
CA ALA A 135 -49.25 -30.58 -11.22
C ALA A 135 -48.28 -29.97 -12.24
N ILE A 136 -46.98 -29.94 -11.94
CA ILE A 136 -45.92 -29.44 -12.83
C ILE A 136 -45.27 -30.62 -13.56
N ASN A 137 -44.65 -30.35 -14.70
CA ASN A 137 -43.90 -31.33 -15.51
C ASN A 137 -42.64 -30.63 -16.06
N VAL A 138 -41.64 -31.40 -16.52
CA VAL A 138 -40.49 -30.87 -17.25
C VAL A 138 -40.90 -29.98 -18.44
N PRO A 139 -40.18 -28.86 -18.69
CA PRO A 139 -38.92 -28.46 -18.06
C PRO A 139 -39.09 -27.61 -16.78
N GLU A 140 -40.32 -27.34 -16.34
CA GLU A 140 -40.59 -26.40 -15.25
C GLU A 140 -40.16 -26.97 -13.88
N GLU A 141 -40.37 -28.25 -13.59
CA GLU A 141 -39.92 -28.87 -12.33
C GLU A 141 -38.39 -28.90 -12.17
N ALA A 142 -37.65 -28.97 -13.28
CA ALA A 142 -36.20 -28.99 -13.32
C ALA A 142 -35.55 -27.59 -13.36
N SER A 143 -36.35 -26.52 -13.22
CA SER A 143 -35.89 -25.13 -13.37
C SER A 143 -35.92 -24.38 -12.03
N TYR A 144 -34.90 -23.52 -11.81
CA TYR A 144 -34.91 -22.59 -10.68
C TYR A 144 -35.74 -21.35 -10.98
N TYR A 145 -36.61 -20.99 -10.04
CA TYR A 145 -37.39 -19.76 -10.06
C TYR A 145 -36.98 -18.82 -8.93
N THR A 146 -36.86 -17.53 -9.23
CA THR A 146 -36.41 -16.51 -8.28
C THR A 146 -37.58 -15.80 -7.63
N TYR A 147 -37.54 -15.68 -6.30
CA TYR A 147 -38.51 -14.97 -5.48
C TYR A 147 -37.79 -13.99 -4.55
N SER A 148 -38.38 -12.81 -4.36
CA SER A 148 -37.89 -11.86 -3.36
C SER A 148 -38.24 -12.33 -1.95
N VAL A 149 -37.26 -12.25 -1.05
CA VAL A 149 -37.45 -12.44 0.40
C VAL A 149 -37.32 -11.07 1.04
N SER A 150 -38.28 -10.67 1.87
CA SER A 150 -38.20 -9.39 2.58
C SER A 150 -37.00 -9.41 3.54
N PRO A 151 -36.04 -8.46 3.44
CA PRO A 151 -34.91 -8.38 4.37
C PRO A 151 -35.33 -8.27 5.84
N SER A 152 -36.52 -7.71 6.12
CA SER A 152 -37.08 -7.61 7.48
C SER A 152 -37.37 -8.95 8.16
N LEU A 153 -37.37 -10.05 7.41
CA LEU A 153 -37.53 -11.40 7.96
C LEU A 153 -36.22 -11.98 8.48
N LEU A 154 -35.08 -11.40 8.07
CA LEU A 154 -33.75 -11.82 8.48
C LEU A 154 -33.37 -11.12 9.79
N LEU A 155 -32.90 -11.90 10.74
CA LEU A 155 -32.43 -11.43 12.05
C LEU A 155 -30.91 -11.50 12.09
N GLU A 156 -30.27 -10.63 12.85
CA GLU A 156 -28.83 -10.77 13.11
C GLU A 156 -28.56 -12.05 13.92
N GLY A 157 -27.54 -12.81 13.54
CA GLY A 157 -27.22 -14.12 14.09
C GLY A 157 -27.91 -15.29 13.37
N THR A 158 -28.29 -16.32 14.12
CA THR A 158 -28.85 -17.57 13.58
C THR A 158 -30.28 -17.38 13.12
N ASN A 159 -30.54 -17.73 11.86
CA ASN A 159 -31.85 -17.75 11.22
C ASN A 159 -32.26 -19.17 10.87
N ILE A 160 -33.56 -19.39 10.68
CA ILE A 160 -34.11 -20.62 10.09
C ILE A 160 -34.87 -20.29 8.81
N ILE A 161 -34.62 -21.06 7.75
CA ILE A 161 -35.51 -21.15 6.59
C ILE A 161 -36.18 -22.52 6.61
N ALA A 162 -37.48 -22.54 6.37
CA ALA A 162 -38.30 -23.72 6.43
C ALA A 162 -39.20 -23.79 5.19
N VAL A 163 -39.36 -24.99 4.60
CA VAL A 163 -40.08 -25.17 3.35
C VAL A 163 -41.08 -26.32 3.48
N GLU A 164 -42.34 -26.07 3.09
CA GLU A 164 -43.33 -27.11 2.82
C GLU A 164 -43.34 -27.36 1.32
N LEU A 165 -43.02 -28.57 0.87
CA LEU A 165 -43.20 -29.01 -0.51
C LEU A 165 -44.53 -29.76 -0.60
N HIS A 166 -45.36 -29.42 -1.57
CA HIS A 166 -46.69 -29.96 -1.75
C HIS A 166 -46.86 -30.61 -3.11
N GLN A 167 -47.39 -31.82 -3.11
CA GLN A 167 -47.79 -32.54 -4.31
C GLN A 167 -49.05 -31.92 -4.95
N GLY A 168 -49.14 -31.94 -6.27
CA GLY A 168 -50.28 -31.54 -7.08
C GLY A 168 -51.31 -32.66 -7.22
N SER A 169 -50.91 -33.91 -7.00
CA SER A 169 -51.82 -35.06 -6.94
C SER A 169 -51.32 -36.18 -6.03
N LEU A 170 -52.25 -36.98 -5.50
CA LEU A 170 -51.92 -38.19 -4.74
C LEU A 170 -51.32 -39.32 -5.61
N THR A 171 -51.31 -39.12 -6.92
CA THR A 171 -50.79 -40.08 -7.90
C THR A 171 -49.46 -39.63 -8.50
N SER A 172 -48.81 -38.59 -7.95
CA SER A 172 -47.55 -38.08 -8.49
C SER A 172 -46.49 -39.18 -8.61
N SER A 173 -45.79 -39.18 -9.74
CA SER A 173 -44.67 -40.08 -10.00
C SER A 173 -43.45 -39.68 -9.18
N ASP A 174 -43.32 -38.39 -8.92
CA ASP A 174 -42.08 -37.69 -8.64
C ASP A 174 -42.24 -36.54 -7.62
N SER A 175 -41.11 -35.99 -7.22
CA SER A 175 -40.98 -34.81 -6.36
C SER A 175 -39.54 -34.35 -6.34
N SER A 176 -39.28 -33.04 -6.39
CA SER A 176 -37.94 -32.47 -6.25
C SER A 176 -37.93 -31.17 -5.47
N PHE A 177 -36.85 -30.93 -4.72
CA PHE A 177 -36.60 -29.71 -3.95
C PHE A 177 -35.11 -29.34 -3.86
N ASN A 178 -34.80 -28.10 -4.24
CA ASN A 178 -33.54 -27.43 -3.97
C ASN A 178 -33.75 -25.92 -3.77
N LEU A 179 -32.93 -25.27 -2.96
CA LEU A 179 -33.05 -23.84 -2.68
C LEU A 179 -31.70 -23.18 -2.45
N GLU A 180 -31.51 -22.04 -3.09
CA GLU A 180 -30.43 -21.08 -2.86
C GLU A 180 -31.01 -19.78 -2.27
N LEU A 181 -30.32 -19.18 -1.30
CA LEU A 181 -30.66 -17.87 -0.73
C LEU A 181 -29.46 -16.93 -0.89
N THR A 182 -29.69 -15.79 -1.53
CA THR A 182 -28.71 -14.71 -1.70
C THR A 182 -29.20 -13.41 -1.07
N THR A 183 -28.29 -12.57 -0.60
CA THR A 183 -28.56 -11.24 -0.05
C THR A 183 -27.70 -10.21 -0.74
N THR A 184 -28.05 -8.94 -0.66
CA THR A 184 -27.31 -7.85 -1.28
C THR A 184 -27.12 -6.70 -0.27
N GLY A 185 -25.91 -6.16 -0.04
CA GLY A 185 -25.57 -5.17 1.02
C GLY A 185 -25.01 -3.84 0.51
N HIS A 186 -24.25 -3.05 1.27
CA HIS A 186 -23.69 -1.75 0.86
C HIS A 186 -22.16 -1.75 0.94
N VAL A 187 -21.53 -0.83 0.18
CA VAL A 187 -20.17 -0.37 0.51
C VAL A 187 -20.25 0.54 1.74
N THR A 188 -19.59 0.13 2.82
CA THR A 188 -19.52 0.86 4.10
C THR A 188 -18.22 1.63 4.27
N ARG A 189 -17.20 1.30 3.48
CA ARG A 189 -15.96 2.06 3.32
C ARG A 189 -15.63 2.09 1.84
N GLY A 190 -15.74 3.28 1.25
CA GLY A 190 -15.60 3.50 -0.18
C GLY A 190 -14.25 3.03 -0.71
N PRO A 191 -14.15 2.81 -2.04
CA PRO A 191 -12.92 2.35 -2.63
C PRO A 191 -11.77 3.33 -2.37
N TYR A 192 -10.64 2.78 -1.96
CA TYR A 192 -9.43 3.53 -1.72
C TYR A 192 -8.21 2.83 -2.33
N LEU A 193 -7.26 3.66 -2.77
CA LEU A 193 -6.15 3.24 -3.61
C LEU A 193 -4.87 3.10 -2.77
N GLN A 194 -4.20 1.96 -2.89
CA GLN A 194 -3.00 1.60 -2.14
C GLN A 194 -1.93 1.05 -3.08
N ASN A 195 -0.66 1.10 -2.66
CA ASN A 195 0.47 0.49 -3.38
C ASN A 195 0.45 0.74 -4.90
N GLY A 196 0.29 2.02 -5.27
CA GLY A 196 0.16 2.49 -6.65
C GLY A 196 1.51 2.60 -7.34
N THR A 197 1.69 1.88 -8.44
CA THR A 197 2.95 1.82 -9.20
C THR A 197 2.72 2.22 -10.66
N SER A 198 3.78 2.19 -11.47
CA SER A 198 3.68 2.44 -12.90
C SER A 198 2.96 1.34 -13.68
N GLY A 199 2.78 0.15 -13.10
CA GLY A 199 2.17 -1.00 -13.77
C GLY A 199 1.05 -1.69 -12.97
N SER A 200 0.74 -1.20 -11.77
CA SER A 200 -0.27 -1.81 -10.91
C SER A 200 -0.84 -0.83 -9.88
N VAL A 201 -1.98 -1.19 -9.30
CA VAL A 201 -2.56 -0.52 -8.12
C VAL A 201 -3.34 -1.55 -7.29
N VAL A 202 -3.39 -1.37 -5.97
CA VAL A 202 -4.27 -2.13 -5.08
C VAL A 202 -5.52 -1.32 -4.81
N LEU A 203 -6.69 -1.90 -5.03
CA LEU A 203 -7.98 -1.33 -4.65
C LEU A 203 -8.48 -2.06 -3.41
N ARG A 204 -8.98 -1.28 -2.44
CA ARG A 204 -9.60 -1.79 -1.22
C ARG A 204 -10.93 -1.13 -0.98
N TRP A 205 -11.89 -1.84 -0.38
CA TRP A 205 -13.17 -1.30 0.10
C TRP A 205 -13.76 -2.24 1.15
N ARG A 206 -14.78 -1.79 1.88
CA ARG A 206 -15.52 -2.62 2.82
C ARG A 206 -16.99 -2.71 2.47
N THR A 207 -17.58 -3.89 2.61
CA THR A 207 -19.01 -4.11 2.55
C THR A 207 -19.60 -4.50 3.91
N ASP A 208 -20.90 -4.28 4.11
CA ASP A 208 -21.62 -4.73 5.31
C ASP A 208 -22.06 -6.21 5.27
N VAL A 209 -21.91 -6.87 4.12
CA VAL A 209 -22.15 -8.30 3.90
C VAL A 209 -20.96 -8.93 3.18
N SER A 210 -20.69 -10.21 3.46
CA SER A 210 -19.51 -10.88 2.91
C SER A 210 -19.73 -11.27 1.44
N THR A 211 -18.91 -10.79 0.51
CA THR A 211 -19.09 -11.03 -0.94
C THR A 211 -17.79 -11.40 -1.63
N ASP A 212 -17.87 -11.99 -2.83
CA ASP A 212 -16.70 -12.14 -3.69
C ASP A 212 -16.26 -10.78 -4.25
N THR A 213 -15.05 -10.73 -4.80
CA THR A 213 -14.37 -9.48 -5.16
C THR A 213 -14.25 -9.37 -6.68
N ARG A 214 -14.61 -8.23 -7.25
CA ARG A 214 -14.34 -7.85 -8.64
C ARG A 214 -13.95 -6.39 -8.73
N VAL A 215 -12.90 -6.14 -9.51
CA VAL A 215 -12.57 -4.82 -10.02
C VAL A 215 -12.59 -4.84 -11.55
N LYS A 216 -13.16 -3.80 -12.15
CA LYS A 216 -13.02 -3.53 -13.57
C LYS A 216 -12.31 -2.20 -13.74
N VAL A 217 -11.37 -2.11 -14.68
CA VAL A 217 -10.67 -0.87 -15.02
C VAL A 217 -10.62 -0.64 -16.52
N GLY A 218 -10.55 0.63 -16.93
CA GLY A 218 -10.40 1.02 -18.33
C GLY A 218 -9.98 2.47 -18.49
N THR A 219 -9.32 2.80 -19.61
CA THR A 219 -8.86 4.17 -19.90
C THR A 219 -9.99 5.09 -20.39
N VAL A 220 -11.17 4.52 -20.69
CA VAL A 220 -12.36 5.24 -21.14
C VAL A 220 -13.51 4.95 -20.17
N GLN A 221 -14.10 6.00 -19.61
CA GLN A 221 -15.27 5.90 -18.75
C GLN A 221 -16.40 5.13 -19.47
N GLY A 222 -17.04 4.18 -18.80
CA GLY A 222 -18.06 3.32 -19.39
C GLY A 222 -17.52 2.09 -20.14
N LEU A 223 -16.21 2.02 -20.40
CA LEU A 223 -15.55 0.90 -21.11
C LEU A 223 -14.42 0.31 -20.24
N LEU A 224 -14.83 -0.41 -19.19
CA LEU A 224 -13.93 -1.05 -18.22
C LEU A 224 -13.59 -2.49 -18.66
N ASN A 225 -12.55 -2.64 -19.49
CA ASN A 225 -12.25 -3.89 -20.19
C ASN A 225 -11.25 -4.81 -19.48
N LEU A 226 -10.49 -4.31 -18.50
CA LEU A 226 -9.58 -5.12 -17.70
C LEU A 226 -10.29 -5.52 -16.41
N ILE A 227 -10.45 -6.83 -16.19
CA ILE A 227 -11.20 -7.39 -15.06
C ILE A 227 -10.23 -8.18 -14.17
N THR A 228 -10.33 -7.99 -12.85
CA THR A 228 -9.59 -8.75 -11.84
C THR A 228 -10.58 -9.20 -10.76
N GLU A 229 -10.54 -10.48 -10.38
CA GLU A 229 -11.54 -11.10 -9.50
C GLU A 229 -10.89 -12.02 -8.46
N ASP A 230 -11.49 -12.10 -7.28
CA ASP A 230 -11.23 -13.13 -6.26
C ASP A 230 -12.59 -13.73 -5.84
N ILE A 231 -12.68 -15.06 -5.82
CA ILE A 231 -13.92 -15.79 -5.54
C ILE A 231 -14.19 -15.97 -4.05
N SER A 232 -13.25 -15.58 -3.20
CA SER A 232 -13.35 -15.68 -1.74
C SER A 232 -14.30 -14.62 -1.19
N ASN A 233 -15.26 -15.04 -0.36
CA ASN A 233 -16.19 -14.12 0.28
C ASN A 233 -15.50 -13.41 1.46
N THR A 234 -15.48 -12.08 1.46
CA THR A 234 -14.89 -11.22 2.51
C THR A 234 -15.74 -9.97 2.73
N PHE A 235 -15.51 -9.28 3.85
CA PHE A 235 -16.07 -7.94 4.10
C PHE A 235 -15.09 -6.84 3.71
N ASP A 236 -13.81 -7.04 4.06
CA ASP A 236 -12.70 -6.18 3.68
C ASP A 236 -12.09 -6.75 2.41
N HIS A 237 -12.32 -6.05 1.29
CA HIS A 237 -11.84 -6.43 -0.02
C HIS A 237 -10.49 -5.79 -0.29
N GLU A 238 -9.57 -6.56 -0.86
CA GLU A 238 -8.26 -6.11 -1.31
C GLU A 238 -7.91 -6.86 -2.60
N ILE A 239 -7.61 -6.13 -3.68
CA ILE A 239 -7.23 -6.77 -4.93
C ILE A 239 -6.25 -5.91 -5.73
N LYS A 240 -5.17 -6.54 -6.21
CA LYS A 240 -4.15 -5.89 -7.03
C LYS A 240 -4.48 -6.04 -8.51
N VAL A 241 -4.65 -4.91 -9.19
CA VAL A 241 -4.78 -4.85 -10.65
C VAL A 241 -3.39 -4.63 -11.24
N THR A 242 -2.99 -5.44 -12.22
CA THR A 242 -1.67 -5.39 -12.87
C THR A 242 -1.79 -5.23 -14.38
N GLY A 243 -0.67 -5.02 -15.07
CA GLY A 243 -0.64 -4.85 -16.54
C GLY A 243 -1.11 -3.46 -17.00
N LEU A 244 -1.00 -2.46 -16.13
CA LEU A 244 -1.33 -1.08 -16.42
C LEU A 244 -0.18 -0.37 -17.14
N LEU A 245 -0.51 0.66 -17.92
CA LEU A 245 0.49 1.52 -18.55
C LEU A 245 0.90 2.65 -17.59
N PRO A 246 2.18 3.04 -17.54
CA PRO A 246 2.63 4.17 -16.72
C PRO A 246 1.96 5.50 -17.08
N ASP A 247 1.89 6.43 -16.13
CA ASP A 247 1.34 7.81 -16.32
C ASP A 247 0.00 7.85 -17.07
N THR A 248 -0.87 6.87 -16.81
CA THR A 248 -2.13 6.69 -17.54
C THR A 248 -3.31 6.78 -16.58
N LYS A 249 -4.33 7.54 -16.99
CA LYS A 249 -5.60 7.63 -16.26
C LYS A 249 -6.48 6.41 -16.54
N TYR A 250 -6.93 5.76 -15.47
CA TYR A 250 -7.87 4.64 -15.52
C TYR A 250 -9.11 4.97 -14.69
N TYR A 251 -10.29 4.76 -15.27
CA TYR A 251 -11.55 4.67 -14.54
C TYR A 251 -11.70 3.26 -13.98
N TYR A 252 -12.43 3.11 -12.88
CA TYR A 252 -12.68 1.80 -12.29
C TYR A 252 -14.08 1.65 -11.70
N SER A 253 -14.48 0.40 -11.49
CA SER A 253 -15.58 0.01 -10.62
C SER A 253 -15.15 -1.11 -9.69
N VAL A 254 -15.66 -1.11 -8.47
CA VAL A 254 -15.47 -2.16 -7.47
C VAL A 254 -16.78 -2.90 -7.22
N GLY A 255 -16.71 -4.17 -6.86
CA GLY A 255 -17.89 -4.93 -6.48
C GLY A 255 -17.67 -6.43 -6.39
N SER A 256 -18.67 -7.17 -6.81
CA SER A 256 -18.66 -8.63 -6.86
C SER A 256 -18.79 -9.11 -8.30
N ARG A 257 -18.63 -10.41 -8.56
CA ARG A 257 -18.82 -10.99 -9.91
C ARG A 257 -20.25 -10.84 -10.41
N SER A 258 -21.22 -10.68 -9.52
CA SER A 258 -22.64 -10.52 -9.87
C SER A 258 -23.04 -9.06 -10.06
N VAL A 259 -22.36 -8.10 -9.44
CA VAL A 259 -22.79 -6.69 -9.43
C VAL A 259 -21.62 -5.72 -9.21
N ASP A 260 -21.59 -4.62 -9.96
CA ASP A 260 -20.69 -3.49 -9.67
C ASP A 260 -21.35 -2.61 -8.59
N LEU A 261 -20.64 -2.34 -7.50
CA LEU A 261 -21.15 -1.67 -6.30
C LEU A 261 -20.92 -0.17 -6.31
N GLU A 262 -19.74 0.24 -6.73
CA GLU A 262 -19.33 1.64 -6.75
C GLU A 262 -18.38 1.87 -7.93
N GLY A 263 -18.41 3.07 -8.50
CA GLY A 263 -17.57 3.47 -9.63
C GLY A 263 -18.24 3.41 -11.00
N ASN A 264 -17.40 3.38 -12.05
CA ASN A 264 -17.78 3.60 -13.46
C ASN A 264 -18.40 4.99 -13.72
N ASP A 265 -17.94 6.01 -12.98
CA ASP A 265 -18.34 7.41 -13.13
C ASP A 265 -17.10 8.32 -13.32
N SER A 266 -17.29 9.64 -13.30
CA SER A 266 -16.19 10.61 -13.47
C SER A 266 -15.32 10.77 -12.22
N GLU A 267 -15.80 10.29 -11.08
CA GLU A 267 -15.23 10.51 -9.76
C GLU A 267 -14.34 9.34 -9.31
N HIS A 268 -14.50 8.16 -9.91
CA HIS A 268 -13.72 6.94 -9.65
C HIS A 268 -12.70 6.69 -10.75
N TYR A 269 -11.52 7.25 -10.56
CA TYR A 269 -10.39 7.04 -11.45
C TYR A 269 -9.08 7.12 -10.67
N PHE A 270 -8.00 6.57 -11.18
CA PHE A 270 -6.65 6.85 -10.68
C PHE A 270 -5.72 7.16 -11.85
N VAL A 271 -4.56 7.73 -11.56
CA VAL A 271 -3.45 7.86 -12.51
C VAL A 271 -2.31 7.00 -11.98
N THR A 272 -1.85 6.03 -12.76
CA THR A 272 -0.69 5.21 -12.40
C THR A 272 0.55 6.09 -12.29
N SER A 273 1.48 5.72 -11.41
CA SER A 273 2.76 6.43 -11.28
C SER A 273 3.50 6.50 -12.64
N PRO A 274 4.30 7.54 -12.88
CA PRO A 274 5.26 7.54 -13.97
C PRO A 274 6.23 6.38 -13.80
N ALA A 275 6.83 5.92 -14.91
CA ALA A 275 7.89 4.92 -14.83
C ALA A 275 9.06 5.47 -13.97
N PRO A 276 9.76 4.62 -13.19
CA PRO A 276 10.95 5.05 -12.46
C PRO A 276 11.94 5.77 -13.38
N GLY A 277 12.51 6.90 -12.93
CA GLY A 277 13.37 7.78 -13.72
C GLY A 277 12.65 8.72 -14.70
N ALA A 278 11.33 8.61 -14.89
CA ALA A 278 10.60 9.47 -15.83
C ALA A 278 10.50 10.91 -15.33
N ASP A 279 10.84 11.86 -16.21
CA ASP A 279 10.75 13.29 -15.95
C ASP A 279 9.31 13.80 -16.08
N LYS A 280 8.54 13.65 -15.00
CA LYS A 280 7.13 14.05 -14.92
C LYS A 280 6.93 15.03 -13.78
N ALA A 281 6.39 16.21 -14.09
CA ALA A 281 5.95 17.16 -13.09
C ALA A 281 4.74 16.61 -12.31
N PHE A 282 4.78 16.64 -10.98
CA PHE A 282 3.70 16.15 -10.13
C PHE A 282 3.53 16.97 -8.85
N ARG A 283 2.39 16.79 -8.19
CA ARG A 283 2.05 17.39 -6.90
C ARG A 283 1.82 16.31 -5.86
N MET A 284 2.43 16.50 -4.70
CA MET A 284 2.08 15.77 -3.49
C MET A 284 1.45 16.64 -2.42
N TRP A 285 0.50 16.06 -1.69
CA TRP A 285 -0.06 16.61 -0.46
C TRP A 285 0.48 15.85 0.75
N VAL A 286 0.88 16.57 1.80
CA VAL A 286 1.52 16.00 2.98
C VAL A 286 0.78 16.46 4.23
N LEU A 287 0.29 15.49 5.02
CA LEU A 287 -0.48 15.69 6.24
C LEU A 287 0.17 14.99 7.43
N GLY A 288 0.62 15.72 8.45
CA GLY A 288 0.93 15.13 9.76
C GLY A 288 -0.18 15.35 10.78
N ASP A 289 -0.50 14.32 11.57
CA ASP A 289 -1.37 14.41 12.75
C ASP A 289 -2.79 14.90 12.40
N SER A 290 -3.29 14.44 11.25
CA SER A 290 -4.60 14.86 10.72
C SER A 290 -5.78 14.12 11.33
N GLY A 291 -5.52 13.07 12.12
CA GLY A 291 -6.49 12.07 12.54
C GLY A 291 -7.59 12.51 13.53
N THR A 292 -7.76 13.80 13.78
CA THR A 292 -8.62 14.30 14.87
C THR A 292 -10.11 14.32 14.52
N ALA A 293 -10.48 14.19 13.25
CA ALA A 293 -11.86 14.30 12.74
C ALA A 293 -12.60 15.62 13.10
N THR A 294 -11.86 16.64 13.52
CA THR A 294 -12.42 17.91 14.01
C THR A 294 -12.71 18.91 12.88
N ALA A 295 -13.34 20.04 13.23
CA ALA A 295 -13.49 21.17 12.33
C ALA A 295 -12.13 21.78 11.94
N ALA A 296 -11.11 21.70 12.81
CA ALA A 296 -9.77 22.17 12.49
C ALA A 296 -9.15 21.35 11.34
N ALA A 297 -9.22 20.02 11.44
CA ALA A 297 -8.80 19.12 10.36
C ALA A 297 -9.56 19.41 9.04
N ARG A 298 -10.89 19.60 9.11
CA ARG A 298 -11.69 19.98 7.93
C ARG A 298 -11.23 21.30 7.30
N ASN A 299 -10.89 22.31 8.10
CA ASN A 299 -10.39 23.58 7.56
C ASN A 299 -9.05 23.41 6.83
N VAL A 300 -8.15 22.55 7.32
CA VAL A 300 -6.88 22.22 6.63
C VAL A 300 -7.15 21.52 5.31
N ARG A 301 -8.06 20.53 5.29
CA ARG A 301 -8.51 19.87 4.06
C ARG A 301 -9.10 20.87 3.05
N ASP A 302 -10.02 21.71 3.49
CA ASP A 302 -10.73 22.64 2.61
C ASP A 302 -9.78 23.72 2.06
N ALA A 303 -8.79 24.15 2.84
CA ALA A 303 -7.72 25.02 2.36
C ALA A 303 -6.92 24.34 1.24
N TYR A 304 -6.55 23.06 1.41
CA TYR A 304 -5.88 22.31 0.35
C TYR A 304 -6.74 22.16 -0.90
N TYR A 305 -8.02 21.80 -0.76
CA TYR A 305 -8.93 21.69 -1.91
C TYR A 305 -9.10 23.02 -2.64
N GLY A 306 -9.19 24.14 -1.91
CA GLY A 306 -9.22 25.48 -2.50
C GLY A 306 -7.94 25.81 -3.27
N TYR A 307 -6.78 25.42 -2.72
CA TYR A 307 -5.47 25.64 -3.37
C TYR A 307 -5.25 24.72 -4.59
N ALA A 308 -5.65 23.45 -4.49
CA ALA A 308 -5.51 22.48 -5.56
C ALA A 308 -6.48 22.78 -6.72
N GLY A 309 -7.70 23.22 -6.42
CA GLY A 309 -8.74 23.44 -7.41
C GLY A 309 -8.97 22.17 -8.23
N ASN A 310 -8.81 22.26 -9.55
CA ASN A 310 -8.94 21.12 -10.46
C ASN A 310 -7.62 20.39 -10.73
N ARG A 311 -6.48 20.84 -10.14
CA ARG A 311 -5.21 20.14 -10.28
C ARG A 311 -5.29 18.83 -9.51
N HIS A 312 -5.05 17.72 -10.21
CA HIS A 312 -4.99 16.41 -9.60
C HIS A 312 -3.90 16.36 -8.51
N THR A 313 -4.16 15.61 -7.45
CA THR A 313 -3.18 15.31 -6.42
C THR A 313 -2.56 13.98 -6.79
N ASP A 314 -1.34 13.99 -7.30
CA ASP A 314 -0.71 12.79 -7.85
C ASP A 314 -0.27 11.82 -6.74
N LEU A 315 0.09 12.36 -5.58
CA LEU A 315 0.57 11.59 -4.42
C LEU A 315 0.09 12.20 -3.11
N TRP A 316 -0.24 11.36 -2.13
CA TRP A 316 -0.67 11.79 -0.81
C TRP A 316 0.11 11.08 0.29
N LEU A 317 0.83 11.85 1.12
CA LEU A 317 1.53 11.35 2.30
C LEU A 317 0.76 11.66 3.58
N MET A 318 0.70 10.71 4.50
CA MET A 318 0.33 10.95 5.89
C MET A 318 1.49 10.62 6.82
N LEU A 319 1.87 11.57 7.68
CA LEU A 319 3.07 11.51 8.53
C LEU A 319 2.81 10.87 9.91
N GLY A 320 1.80 10.00 10.01
CA GLY A 320 1.41 9.32 11.24
C GLY A 320 0.40 10.11 12.06
N ASP A 321 -0.12 9.44 13.10
CA ASP A 321 -1.28 9.86 13.87
C ASP A 321 -2.48 10.13 12.95
N ASN A 322 -2.76 9.10 12.14
CA ASN A 322 -3.78 9.13 11.10
C ASN A 322 -5.19 8.96 11.68
N ALA A 323 -5.28 8.41 12.89
CA ALA A 323 -6.51 8.27 13.67
C ALA A 323 -6.24 8.50 15.17
N TYR A 324 -6.99 9.41 15.78
CA TYR A 324 -6.95 9.67 17.23
C TYR A 324 -8.19 9.12 17.93
N ASN A 325 -8.10 8.68 19.19
CA ASN A 325 -6.94 8.75 20.09
C ASN A 325 -6.19 7.42 20.24
N SER A 326 -6.67 6.32 19.65
CA SER A 326 -6.11 5.01 19.93
C SER A 326 -5.99 4.13 18.68
N GLY A 327 -6.13 4.69 17.48
CA GLY A 327 -6.00 3.94 16.24
C GLY A 327 -7.13 2.93 16.01
N LEU A 328 -8.34 3.20 16.53
CA LEU A 328 -9.48 2.30 16.35
C LEU A 328 -10.01 2.36 14.92
N ASP A 329 -10.59 1.27 14.41
CA ASP A 329 -11.15 1.23 13.05
C ASP A 329 -12.23 2.30 12.82
N SER A 330 -13.03 2.60 13.85
CA SER A 330 -14.00 3.71 13.82
C SER A 330 -13.37 5.10 13.78
N GLU A 331 -12.18 5.26 14.38
CA GLU A 331 -11.44 6.52 14.35
C GLU A 331 -10.86 6.75 12.95
N TYR A 332 -10.33 5.71 12.30
CA TYR A 332 -9.97 5.76 10.89
C TYR A 332 -11.16 6.06 9.98
N GLN A 333 -12.31 5.43 10.24
CA GLN A 333 -13.55 5.71 9.50
C GLN A 333 -13.87 7.21 9.52
N ALA A 334 -13.90 7.81 10.71
CA ALA A 334 -14.23 9.23 10.85
C ALA A 334 -13.13 10.18 10.32
N ALA A 335 -11.86 9.86 10.57
CA ALA A 335 -10.74 10.79 10.35
C ALA A 335 -10.11 10.69 8.96
N VAL A 336 -10.23 9.55 8.29
CA VAL A 336 -9.67 9.30 6.95
C VAL A 336 -10.78 9.13 5.93
N PHE A 337 -11.64 8.12 6.11
CA PHE A 337 -12.61 7.72 5.08
C PHE A 337 -13.74 8.73 4.91
N ASP A 338 -14.34 9.19 6.00
CA ASP A 338 -15.40 10.21 5.98
C ASP A 338 -14.84 11.62 5.71
N MET A 339 -13.55 11.83 6.02
CA MET A 339 -12.89 13.12 5.87
C MET A 339 -12.46 13.40 4.43
N TYR A 340 -11.97 12.39 3.71
CA TYR A 340 -11.35 12.54 2.38
C TYR A 340 -11.96 11.61 1.30
N PRO A 341 -13.29 11.47 1.19
CA PRO A 341 -13.91 10.44 0.34
C PRO A 341 -13.49 10.56 -1.13
N SER A 342 -13.48 11.78 -1.69
CA SER A 342 -13.13 11.99 -3.09
C SER A 342 -11.64 11.80 -3.40
N LEU A 343 -10.76 12.02 -2.41
CA LEU A 343 -9.32 11.87 -2.61
C LEU A 343 -8.92 10.39 -2.56
N LEU A 344 -9.50 9.63 -1.63
CA LEU A 344 -9.31 8.17 -1.53
C LEU A 344 -9.70 7.44 -2.81
N GLN A 345 -10.76 7.92 -3.48
CA GLN A 345 -11.21 7.39 -4.76
C GLN A 345 -10.23 7.67 -5.91
N ARG A 346 -9.29 8.63 -5.77
CA ARG A 346 -8.50 9.18 -6.89
C ARG A 346 -7.00 9.17 -6.77
N SER A 347 -6.48 9.21 -5.57
CA SER A 347 -5.06 9.38 -5.30
C SER A 347 -4.58 8.29 -4.37
N THR A 348 -3.43 7.71 -4.68
CA THR A 348 -2.79 6.71 -3.81
C THR A 348 -2.29 7.39 -2.54
N LEU A 349 -2.69 6.82 -1.40
CA LEU A 349 -2.30 7.25 -0.06
C LEU A 349 -1.11 6.41 0.44
N TRP A 350 -0.10 7.09 0.97
CA TRP A 350 1.10 6.51 1.58
C TRP A 350 1.27 7.02 3.03
N PRO A 351 0.87 6.22 4.02
CA PRO A 351 0.99 6.58 5.43
C PRO A 351 2.28 6.04 6.05
N THR A 352 2.75 6.74 7.09
CA THR A 352 3.61 6.16 8.14
C THR A 352 2.78 5.92 9.40
N LEU A 353 3.22 4.99 10.23
CA LEU A 353 2.66 4.70 11.55
C LEU A 353 3.11 5.76 12.57
N GLY A 354 2.17 6.32 13.35
CA GLY A 354 2.42 7.18 14.52
C GLY A 354 2.04 6.53 15.84
N ASN A 355 2.28 7.21 16.97
CA ASN A 355 2.06 6.62 18.29
C ASN A 355 0.58 6.46 18.66
N HIS A 356 -0.32 7.24 18.07
CA HIS A 356 -1.76 7.00 18.25
C HIS A 356 -2.26 5.84 17.37
N ASP A 357 -1.61 5.58 16.23
CA ASP A 357 -1.90 4.43 15.38
C ASP A 357 -1.41 3.11 16.03
N ASP A 358 -0.21 3.11 16.63
CA ASP A 358 0.44 1.95 17.27
C ASP A 358 -0.23 1.52 18.60
N MET A 359 -1.23 2.26 19.07
CA MET A 359 -2.10 1.76 20.15
C MET A 359 -2.97 0.57 19.68
N ASN A 360 -3.26 0.48 18.36
CA ASN A 360 -3.93 -0.64 17.72
C ASN A 360 -3.30 -0.94 16.34
N PRO A 361 -2.05 -1.42 16.28
CA PRO A 361 -1.29 -1.51 15.03
C PRO A 361 -1.91 -2.50 14.05
N THR A 362 -2.59 -3.53 14.53
CA THR A 362 -3.36 -4.45 13.69
C THR A 362 -4.43 -3.74 12.88
N VAL A 363 -5.07 -2.70 13.41
CA VAL A 363 -6.05 -1.92 12.64
C VAL A 363 -5.36 -1.17 11.50
N TYR A 364 -4.22 -0.51 11.77
CA TYR A 364 -3.43 0.17 10.75
C TYR A 364 -3.05 -0.77 9.59
N PHE A 365 -2.44 -1.92 9.91
CA PHE A 365 -1.99 -2.89 8.90
C PHE A 365 -3.15 -3.66 8.24
N ASN A 366 -4.34 -3.72 8.86
CA ASN A 366 -5.54 -4.24 8.21
C ASN A 366 -6.19 -3.22 7.25
N ILE A 367 -5.87 -1.93 7.40
CA ILE A 367 -6.45 -0.86 6.58
C ILE A 367 -5.55 -0.56 5.37
N PHE A 368 -4.24 -0.49 5.56
CA PHE A 368 -3.30 -0.11 4.51
C PHE A 368 -2.57 -1.32 3.94
N THR A 369 -2.38 -1.36 2.61
CA THR A 369 -1.47 -2.30 1.94
C THR A 369 -0.19 -1.55 1.62
N LEU A 370 0.93 -1.92 2.24
CA LEU A 370 2.21 -1.23 2.08
C LEU A 370 3.24 -2.17 1.43
N PRO A 371 4.17 -1.65 0.60
CA PRO A 371 5.08 -2.50 -0.14
C PRO A 371 6.13 -3.11 0.78
N GLN A 372 6.11 -4.44 0.91
CA GLN A 372 7.07 -5.19 1.72
C GLN A 372 8.05 -6.01 0.89
N SER A 373 7.77 -6.20 -0.40
CA SER A 373 8.59 -6.99 -1.34
C SER A 373 9.36 -6.11 -2.33
N GLY A 374 9.44 -4.79 -2.10
CA GLY A 374 10.06 -3.84 -3.02
C GLY A 374 9.26 -3.64 -4.33
N GLU A 375 8.00 -4.07 -4.34
CA GLU A 375 7.18 -4.12 -5.55
C GLU A 375 6.72 -2.74 -6.07
N ALA A 376 6.98 -1.68 -5.32
CA ALA A 376 6.69 -0.29 -5.67
C ALA A 376 7.94 0.54 -6.03
N GLY A 377 9.12 -0.08 -6.01
CA GLY A 377 10.42 0.60 -6.08
C GLY A 377 11.23 0.35 -4.80
N GLY A 378 12.56 0.48 -4.90
CA GLY A 378 13.49 0.18 -3.80
C GLY A 378 13.67 -1.31 -3.49
N LEU A 379 14.30 -1.59 -2.36
CA LEU A 379 14.59 -2.93 -1.86
C LEU A 379 13.46 -3.47 -0.97
N ALA A 380 13.23 -4.78 -1.04
CA ALA A 380 12.32 -5.47 -0.13
C ALA A 380 12.75 -5.30 1.33
N SER A 381 11.88 -4.70 2.15
CA SER A 381 12.03 -4.60 3.60
C SER A 381 11.60 -5.87 4.33
N GLY A 382 10.74 -6.69 3.71
CA GLY A 382 10.13 -7.87 4.31
C GLY A 382 9.06 -7.55 5.35
N THR A 383 8.62 -6.30 5.44
CA THR A 383 7.59 -5.82 6.38
C THR A 383 6.87 -4.58 5.86
N GLU A 384 5.63 -4.36 6.30
CA GLU A 384 4.85 -3.16 6.00
C GLU A 384 5.20 -1.95 6.90
N SER A 385 5.96 -2.15 7.99
CA SER A 385 6.28 -1.10 8.95
C SER A 385 7.17 0.01 8.37
N TYR A 386 8.08 -0.35 7.47
CA TYR A 386 8.96 0.57 6.76
C TYR A 386 9.19 0.04 5.35
N TYR A 387 9.24 0.95 4.38
CA TYR A 387 9.18 0.61 2.98
C TYR A 387 9.67 1.78 2.12
N SER A 388 9.93 1.52 0.84
CA SER A 388 10.21 2.55 -0.15
C SER A 388 9.41 2.34 -1.43
N PHE A 389 9.34 3.38 -2.25
CA PHE A 389 8.67 3.36 -3.54
C PHE A 389 9.19 4.45 -4.46
N ASP A 390 9.06 4.24 -5.77
CA ASP A 390 9.49 5.19 -6.80
C ASP A 390 8.28 5.86 -7.45
N PHE A 391 8.38 7.18 -7.67
CA PHE A 391 7.43 7.96 -8.44
C PHE A 391 8.19 8.86 -9.43
N GLY A 392 8.27 8.44 -10.69
CA GLY A 392 9.13 9.13 -11.65
C GLY A 392 10.58 9.15 -11.16
N ARG A 393 11.19 10.34 -11.11
CA ARG A 393 12.57 10.59 -10.66
C ARG A 393 12.75 10.69 -9.14
N VAL A 394 11.74 10.29 -8.35
CA VAL A 394 11.76 10.44 -6.89
C VAL A 394 11.67 9.08 -6.21
N HIS A 395 12.61 8.84 -5.32
CA HIS A 395 12.60 7.72 -4.40
C HIS A 395 12.10 8.18 -3.03
N PHE A 396 10.99 7.59 -2.59
CA PHE A 396 10.38 7.85 -1.30
C PHE A 396 10.72 6.74 -0.32
N ILE A 397 11.02 7.12 0.92
CA ILE A 397 11.38 6.20 2.00
C ILE A 397 10.48 6.49 3.19
N CYS A 398 9.75 5.48 3.67
CA CYS A 398 8.98 5.50 4.91
C CYS A 398 9.74 4.73 5.99
N LEU A 399 10.04 5.36 7.13
CA LEU A 399 10.68 4.69 8.28
C LEU A 399 9.72 4.52 9.45
N ASP A 400 9.86 3.40 10.15
CA ASP A 400 9.14 3.13 11.40
C ASP A 400 9.88 3.79 12.58
N SER A 401 9.41 4.98 12.95
CA SER A 401 9.93 5.69 14.12
C SER A 401 9.25 5.32 15.44
N GLU A 402 8.09 4.64 15.40
CA GLU A 402 7.26 4.37 16.58
C GLU A 402 7.30 2.90 17.02
N GLY A 403 6.92 2.03 16.09
CA GLY A 403 6.52 0.66 16.32
C GLY A 403 7.68 -0.25 16.72
N THR A 404 7.65 -1.48 16.22
CA THR A 404 8.57 -2.53 16.72
C THR A 404 9.94 -2.52 16.06
N ALA A 405 10.18 -1.65 15.06
CA ALA A 405 11.48 -1.58 14.40
C ALA A 405 12.61 -1.18 15.36
N ASP A 406 13.73 -1.92 15.27
CA ASP A 406 14.98 -1.55 15.94
C ASP A 406 15.63 -0.37 15.21
N ARG A 407 15.67 0.78 15.88
CA ARG A 407 16.23 2.05 15.37
C ARG A 407 17.73 2.18 15.54
N THR A 408 18.44 1.16 16.04
CA THR A 408 19.90 1.18 16.08
C THR A 408 20.49 1.03 14.68
N THR A 409 21.72 1.50 14.46
CA THR A 409 22.38 1.43 13.14
C THR A 409 22.62 0.01 12.64
N THR A 410 22.62 -0.98 13.53
CA THR A 410 22.71 -2.41 13.21
C THR A 410 21.35 -3.11 13.17
N GLY A 411 20.27 -2.39 13.49
CA GLY A 411 18.90 -2.90 13.42
C GLY A 411 18.50 -3.19 11.97
N PRO A 412 17.53 -4.10 11.74
CA PRO A 412 17.09 -4.48 10.40
C PRO A 412 16.65 -3.28 9.55
N MET A 413 15.91 -2.33 10.13
CA MET A 413 15.41 -1.15 9.41
C MET A 413 16.53 -0.25 8.90
N LEU A 414 17.50 0.11 9.75
CA LEU A 414 18.57 1.02 9.33
C LEU A 414 19.63 0.33 8.46
N THR A 415 19.81 -0.99 8.62
CA THR A 415 20.60 -1.79 7.67
C THR A 415 19.92 -1.84 6.30
N TRP A 416 18.60 -2.05 6.26
CA TRP A 416 17.81 -1.99 5.04
C TRP A 416 17.89 -0.61 4.40
N LEU A 417 17.69 0.47 5.16
CA LEU A 417 17.76 1.85 4.69
C LEU A 417 19.09 2.16 3.99
N GLN A 418 20.21 1.77 4.62
CA GLN A 418 21.53 1.97 4.03
C GLN A 418 21.67 1.25 2.68
N ASN A 419 21.15 0.03 2.58
CA ASN A 419 21.19 -0.76 1.34
C ASN A 419 20.24 -0.19 0.27
N ASP A 420 19.05 0.26 0.68
CA ASP A 420 18.04 0.85 -0.18
C ASP A 420 18.56 2.12 -0.86
N LEU A 421 19.15 3.02 -0.06
CA LEU A 421 19.84 4.23 -0.54
C LEU A 421 21.03 3.92 -1.46
N ASN A 422 21.75 2.82 -1.22
CA ASN A 422 22.85 2.39 -2.09
C ASN A 422 22.36 1.80 -3.43
N SER A 423 21.09 1.40 -3.50
CA SER A 423 20.48 0.77 -4.68
C SER A 423 19.66 1.74 -5.55
N THR A 424 19.17 2.83 -4.96
CA THR A 424 18.23 3.73 -5.65
C THR A 424 18.93 4.67 -6.63
N MET A 425 18.55 4.59 -7.90
CA MET A 425 19.08 5.46 -8.96
C MET A 425 18.26 6.73 -9.19
N GLN A 426 17.27 7.01 -8.33
CA GLN A 426 16.43 8.19 -8.49
C GLN A 426 17.20 9.46 -8.10
N ASP A 427 16.91 10.56 -8.79
CA ASP A 427 17.58 11.81 -8.52
C ASP A 427 17.18 12.35 -7.16
N TRP A 428 15.87 12.42 -6.90
CA TRP A 428 15.30 12.94 -5.67
C TRP A 428 15.10 11.86 -4.62
N ILE A 429 15.51 12.13 -3.39
CA ILE A 429 15.34 11.24 -2.24
C ILE A 429 14.57 12.00 -1.16
N ILE A 430 13.38 11.51 -0.85
CA ILE A 430 12.49 12.09 0.16
C ILE A 430 12.18 11.03 1.21
N CYS A 431 12.54 11.30 2.45
CA CYS A 431 12.27 10.40 3.57
C CYS A 431 11.15 10.97 4.45
N PHE A 432 10.28 10.11 4.95
CA PHE A 432 9.24 10.50 5.89
C PHE A 432 9.04 9.46 7.00
N PHE A 433 8.74 9.95 8.20
CA PHE A 433 8.45 9.15 9.39
C PHE A 433 7.78 10.03 10.45
N HIS A 434 7.24 9.44 11.51
CA HIS A 434 6.42 10.19 12.46
C HIS A 434 7.22 11.15 13.38
N HIS A 435 8.24 10.65 14.10
CA HIS A 435 8.91 11.39 15.17
C HIS A 435 10.00 12.36 14.65
N PRO A 436 9.87 13.68 14.85
CA PRO A 436 10.80 14.68 14.31
C PRO A 436 12.18 14.66 14.99
N PRO A 437 13.30 14.66 14.23
CA PRO A 437 14.64 14.71 14.80
C PRO A 437 14.96 16.08 15.43
N TYR A 438 14.33 17.13 14.92
CA TYR A 438 14.47 18.51 15.41
C TYR A 438 13.07 19.04 15.70
N THR A 439 12.76 19.32 16.97
CA THR A 439 11.56 20.08 17.32
C THR A 439 11.66 20.65 18.73
N LYS A 440 11.06 21.83 18.93
CA LYS A 440 10.70 22.36 20.26
C LYS A 440 9.26 22.88 20.26
N GLY A 441 8.39 22.26 19.45
CA GLY A 441 6.95 22.50 19.49
C GLY A 441 6.32 21.81 20.70
N SER A 442 5.19 21.15 20.50
CA SER A 442 4.53 20.35 21.54
C SER A 442 5.39 19.22 22.13
N HIS A 443 6.43 18.82 21.40
CA HIS A 443 7.43 17.85 21.82
C HIS A 443 8.82 18.50 21.79
N ASN A 444 9.74 17.95 22.60
CA ASN A 444 11.11 18.44 22.70
C ASN A 444 12.09 17.33 22.27
N SER A 445 12.67 17.46 21.07
CA SER A 445 13.60 16.46 20.54
C SER A 445 14.93 16.37 21.30
N ASP A 446 15.18 17.23 22.29
CA ASP A 446 16.31 17.11 23.22
C ASP A 446 15.99 16.31 24.51
N SER A 447 14.73 15.93 24.71
CA SER A 447 14.30 15.20 25.89
C SER A 447 14.33 13.70 25.63
N VAL A 448 15.26 12.99 26.27
CA VAL A 448 15.34 11.52 26.20
C VAL A 448 14.14 10.80 26.83
N SER A 449 13.34 11.49 27.65
CA SER A 449 12.11 10.93 28.21
C SER A 449 10.88 11.18 27.31
N ASP A 450 10.94 12.20 26.45
CA ASP A 450 9.85 12.50 25.51
C ASP A 450 9.85 11.45 24.38
N SER A 451 8.66 10.94 24.04
CA SER A 451 8.46 9.79 23.15
C SER A 451 9.34 8.58 23.46
N GLY A 452 9.81 8.41 24.70
CA GLY A 452 10.74 7.34 25.07
C GLY A 452 12.10 7.42 24.37
N GLY A 453 12.54 8.60 23.93
CA GLY A 453 13.83 8.81 23.27
C GLY A 453 13.81 8.61 21.75
N ARG A 454 12.67 8.25 21.14
CA ARG A 454 12.55 7.98 19.70
C ARG A 454 13.06 9.12 18.80
N MET A 455 12.75 10.37 19.14
CA MET A 455 13.25 11.54 18.41
C MET A 455 14.79 11.64 18.45
N VAL A 456 15.40 11.24 19.57
CA VAL A 456 16.86 11.19 19.72
C VAL A 456 17.45 10.07 18.89
N ASP A 457 16.85 8.87 18.91
CA ASP A 457 17.27 7.73 18.10
C ASP A 457 17.25 8.08 16.60
N MET A 458 16.16 8.65 16.10
CA MET A 458 16.04 9.04 14.69
C MET A 458 17.09 10.09 14.31
N ARG A 459 17.34 11.07 15.18
CA ARG A 459 18.39 12.08 14.97
C ARG A 459 19.80 11.48 14.95
N GLN A 460 20.11 10.55 15.85
CA GLN A 460 21.46 10.03 16.04
C GLN A 460 21.82 8.87 15.12
N TYR A 461 20.84 8.06 14.71
CA TYR A 461 21.09 6.81 13.98
C TYR A 461 20.58 6.86 12.54
N ALA A 462 19.39 7.44 12.29
CA ALA A 462 18.83 7.48 10.95
C ALA A 462 19.42 8.64 10.11
N LEU A 463 19.57 9.84 10.68
CA LEU A 463 20.05 10.99 9.91
C LEU A 463 21.45 10.81 9.31
N PRO A 464 22.46 10.25 10.00
CA PRO A 464 23.76 10.03 9.37
C PRO A 464 23.68 9.14 8.12
N ILE A 465 22.79 8.14 8.12
CA ILE A 465 22.59 7.24 6.98
C ILE A 465 21.87 7.98 5.85
N LEU A 466 20.81 8.74 6.17
CA LEU A 466 20.06 9.53 5.20
C LEU A 466 20.92 10.62 4.54
N GLU A 467 21.69 11.38 5.32
CA GLU A 467 22.61 12.40 4.82
C GLU A 467 23.74 11.78 4.00
N ALA A 468 24.30 10.64 4.43
CA ALA A 468 25.31 9.92 3.66
C ALA A 468 24.77 9.38 2.32
N GLY A 469 23.50 8.95 2.31
CA GLY A 469 22.74 8.55 1.12
C GLY A 469 22.11 9.70 0.35
N GLY A 470 22.44 10.96 0.68
CA GLY A 470 22.10 12.15 -0.10
C GLY A 470 20.63 12.57 -0.07
N VAL A 471 19.89 12.29 1.02
CA VAL A 471 18.49 12.74 1.21
C VAL A 471 18.31 14.24 0.94
N ASP A 472 17.24 14.64 0.25
CA ASP A 472 16.94 16.03 -0.06
C ASP A 472 16.02 16.67 0.99
N LEU A 473 15.00 15.91 1.40
CA LEU A 473 13.93 16.37 2.27
C LEU A 473 13.53 15.27 3.23
N VAL A 474 13.43 15.61 4.51
CA VAL A 474 12.89 14.75 5.56
C VAL A 474 11.61 15.37 6.12
N LEU A 475 10.51 14.61 6.07
CA LEU A 475 9.18 15.04 6.50
C LEU A 475 8.73 14.29 7.74
N THR A 476 8.28 15.02 8.76
CA THR A 476 7.87 14.44 10.05
C THR A 476 6.62 15.07 10.63
N GLY A 477 5.93 14.37 11.53
CA GLY A 477 4.71 14.82 12.21
C GLY A 477 4.96 15.01 13.72
N HIS A 478 4.06 14.44 14.53
CA HIS A 478 4.11 14.26 15.99
C HIS A 478 4.08 15.54 16.81
N SER A 479 4.98 16.48 16.53
CA SER A 479 4.87 17.80 17.12
C SER A 479 3.82 18.63 16.40
N HIS A 480 2.80 19.08 17.15
CA HIS A 480 1.62 19.79 16.66
C HIS A 480 1.91 21.25 16.31
N SER A 481 2.89 21.44 15.45
CA SER A 481 3.36 22.72 14.93
C SER A 481 3.87 22.54 13.50
N TYR A 482 4.22 23.63 12.85
CA TYR A 482 5.03 23.60 11.64
C TYR A 482 6.42 24.13 11.95
N GLU A 483 7.46 23.37 11.67
CA GLU A 483 8.84 23.80 11.82
C GLU A 483 9.66 23.39 10.60
N ARG A 484 10.58 24.24 10.16
CA ARG A 484 11.45 23.97 9.02
C ARG A 484 12.88 24.39 9.31
N SER A 485 13.81 23.49 9.05
CA SER A 485 15.24 23.73 9.23
C SER A 485 15.82 24.70 8.20
N TYR A 486 17.03 25.18 8.45
CA TYR A 486 17.92 25.62 7.38
C TYR A 486 18.28 24.45 6.46
N PHE A 487 19.11 24.68 5.44
CA PHE A 487 19.73 23.59 4.69
C PHE A 487 20.94 23.07 5.47
N LEU A 488 20.81 21.86 6.02
CA LEU A 488 21.68 21.33 7.08
C LEU A 488 22.38 20.04 6.68
N ASP A 489 23.52 19.79 7.35
CA ASP A 489 24.27 18.55 7.33
C ASP A 489 24.93 18.33 8.72
N GLY A 490 25.01 17.10 9.21
CA GLY A 490 25.87 16.76 10.36
C GLY A 490 25.35 17.13 11.76
N HIS A 491 24.07 17.51 11.93
CA HIS A 491 23.53 17.89 13.25
C HIS A 491 22.88 16.70 13.98
N TYR A 492 23.68 15.83 14.59
CA TYR A 492 23.15 14.62 15.26
C TYR A 492 22.98 14.73 16.79
N GLY A 493 23.59 15.76 17.39
CA GLY A 493 23.52 16.02 18.82
C GLY A 493 22.29 16.81 19.26
N PHE A 494 22.22 17.12 20.55
CA PHE A 494 21.19 18.00 21.11
C PHE A 494 21.32 19.44 20.60
N SER A 495 20.27 20.26 20.74
CA SER A 495 20.29 21.65 20.25
C SER A 495 21.47 22.49 20.77
N ALA A 496 22.00 22.19 21.96
CA ALA A 496 23.17 22.87 22.53
C ALA A 496 24.47 22.63 21.75
N SER A 497 24.56 21.56 20.95
CA SER A 497 25.72 21.29 20.09
C SER A 497 25.56 21.85 18.68
N TYR A 498 24.45 22.54 18.39
CA TYR A 498 24.22 23.14 17.08
C TYR A 498 25.25 24.24 16.79
N SER A 499 25.81 24.20 15.58
CA SER A 499 26.82 25.15 15.13
C SER A 499 26.54 25.56 13.68
N THR A 500 26.21 26.83 13.48
CA THR A 500 26.01 27.39 12.13
C THR A 500 27.28 27.33 11.28
N ALA A 501 28.46 27.32 11.91
CA ALA A 501 29.73 27.29 11.20
C ALA A 501 30.05 25.93 10.57
N THR A 502 29.45 24.84 11.09
CA THR A 502 29.80 23.47 10.68
C THR A 502 28.62 22.67 10.17
N MET A 503 27.38 23.04 10.53
CA MET A 503 26.18 22.24 10.22
C MET A 503 25.24 22.91 9.22
N VAL A 504 25.41 24.20 8.93
CA VAL A 504 24.57 24.93 7.97
C VAL A 504 25.30 25.00 6.63
N ILE A 505 24.82 24.24 5.65
CA ILE A 505 25.30 24.31 4.26
C ILE A 505 24.83 25.61 3.61
N ASN A 506 23.58 26.01 3.86
CA ASN A 506 23.05 27.29 3.41
C ASN A 506 22.13 27.93 4.46
N GLY A 507 22.53 29.11 4.95
CA GLY A 507 21.80 29.87 5.98
C GLY A 507 20.67 30.76 5.45
N GLY A 508 20.39 30.73 4.14
CA GLY A 508 19.24 31.38 3.54
C GLY A 508 17.92 30.68 3.88
N ASN A 509 16.80 31.33 3.57
CA ASN A 509 15.46 30.79 3.81
C ASN A 509 14.94 29.88 2.69
N GLY A 510 15.73 29.68 1.62
CA GLY A 510 15.39 28.83 0.47
C GLY A 510 14.38 29.44 -0.50
N ARG A 511 14.03 30.73 -0.36
CA ARG A 511 13.05 31.38 -1.24
C ARG A 511 13.75 31.99 -2.45
N ILE A 512 13.31 31.63 -3.67
CA ILE A 512 13.83 32.21 -4.93
C ILE A 512 13.81 33.74 -4.89
N GLY A 513 12.69 34.35 -4.46
CA GLY A 513 12.54 35.81 -4.35
C GLY A 513 13.23 36.44 -3.13
N GLY A 514 13.90 35.64 -2.29
CA GLY A 514 14.61 36.06 -1.09
C GLY A 514 16.12 35.83 -1.24
N ASN A 515 16.65 34.85 -0.49
CA ASN A 515 18.08 34.54 -0.44
C ASN A 515 18.52 33.54 -1.53
N GLY A 516 17.62 33.23 -2.48
CA GLY A 516 17.81 32.18 -3.47
C GLY A 516 17.28 30.83 -2.99
N ALA A 517 17.06 29.92 -3.95
CA ALA A 517 16.78 28.52 -3.67
C ALA A 517 17.99 27.84 -3.03
N TYR A 518 17.77 26.73 -2.33
CA TYR A 518 18.85 25.83 -1.97
C TYR A 518 19.36 25.12 -3.23
N SER A 519 20.67 24.94 -3.35
CA SER A 519 21.30 24.28 -4.49
C SER A 519 21.84 22.93 -4.04
N LYS A 520 21.66 21.91 -4.87
CA LYS A 520 22.25 20.59 -4.64
C LYS A 520 22.73 19.97 -5.95
N ALA A 521 23.71 19.08 -5.86
CA ALA A 521 24.17 18.34 -7.03
C ALA A 521 23.01 17.56 -7.68
N SER A 522 23.10 17.34 -8.99
CA SER A 522 22.11 16.58 -9.77
C SER A 522 21.95 15.13 -9.33
N TYR A 523 22.97 14.60 -8.66
CA TYR A 523 23.03 13.23 -8.15
C TYR A 523 22.93 13.20 -6.62
N SER A 524 22.57 12.04 -6.07
CA SER A 524 22.57 11.80 -4.62
C SER A 524 24.00 11.88 -4.06
N ALA A 525 24.41 13.08 -3.67
CA ALA A 525 25.72 13.38 -3.12
C ALA A 525 25.72 13.20 -1.59
N THR A 526 26.69 12.42 -1.11
CA THR A 526 26.94 12.16 0.30
C THR A 526 27.18 13.45 1.07
N ASN A 527 26.41 13.67 2.14
CA ASN A 527 26.50 14.82 3.04
C ASN A 527 26.42 16.18 2.31
N ALA A 528 25.57 16.27 1.28
CA ALA A 528 25.37 17.48 0.47
C ALA A 528 24.24 18.40 0.97
N GLY A 529 23.73 18.12 2.16
CA GLY A 529 22.68 18.88 2.81
C GLY A 529 21.26 18.42 2.50
N ALA A 530 20.37 18.65 3.48
CA ALA A 530 18.94 18.35 3.43
C ALA A 530 18.12 19.44 4.13
N VAL A 531 16.81 19.48 3.83
CA VAL A 531 15.82 20.22 4.63
C VAL A 531 15.03 19.24 5.49
N TYR A 532 14.81 19.61 6.74
CA TYR A 532 14.00 18.87 7.71
C TYR A 532 12.75 19.69 8.04
N ALA A 533 11.58 19.11 7.82
CA ALA A 533 10.31 19.77 8.09
C ALA A 533 9.43 18.93 9.02
N VAL A 534 8.92 19.59 10.06
CA VAL A 534 7.87 19.10 10.94
C VAL A 534 6.56 19.71 10.44
N ALA A 535 5.62 18.86 10.04
CA ALA A 535 4.32 19.24 9.50
C ALA A 535 3.17 18.56 10.27
N GLY A 536 3.31 18.47 11.60
CA GLY A 536 2.36 17.77 12.48
C GLY A 536 1.14 18.58 12.89
N SER A 537 0.78 19.62 12.13
CA SER A 537 -0.28 20.58 12.51
C SER A 537 -1.54 20.50 11.64
N SER A 538 -1.83 19.31 11.10
CA SER A 538 -2.96 19.16 10.17
C SER A 538 -4.31 18.93 10.85
N GLY A 539 -4.33 18.37 12.06
CA GLY A 539 -5.56 18.13 12.82
C GLY A 539 -5.68 18.95 14.10
N GLN A 540 -4.56 19.40 14.66
CA GLN A 540 -4.46 20.16 15.89
C GLN A 540 -3.17 20.96 15.96
N ILE A 541 -3.14 21.95 16.85
CA ILE A 541 -1.92 22.69 17.20
C ILE A 541 -1.76 22.72 18.72
N SER A 542 -0.52 22.56 19.18
CA SER A 542 -0.20 22.71 20.60
C SER A 542 1.20 23.31 20.77
N GLY A 543 1.38 24.03 21.88
CA GLY A 543 2.50 24.96 22.04
C GLY A 543 3.80 24.29 22.48
N GLY A 544 4.88 25.04 22.32
CA GLY A 544 6.24 24.73 22.76
C GLY A 544 7.05 26.01 22.86
N SER A 545 8.37 25.90 23.07
CA SER A 545 9.24 27.08 22.98
C SER A 545 9.51 27.50 21.55
N LEU A 546 9.30 26.62 20.56
CA LEU A 546 9.44 26.87 19.11
C LEU A 546 10.74 27.59 18.74
N ASN A 547 11.83 27.21 19.41
CA ASN A 547 13.12 27.87 19.35
C ASN A 547 14.28 26.87 19.17
N HIS A 548 14.03 25.75 18.48
CA HIS A 548 15.11 24.83 18.11
C HIS A 548 16.06 25.55 17.14
N PRO A 549 17.38 25.65 17.42
CA PRO A 549 18.29 26.52 16.66
C PRO A 549 18.55 26.07 15.23
N ALA A 550 18.29 24.79 14.93
CA ALA A 550 18.28 24.25 13.58
C ALA A 550 17.13 24.79 12.70
N MET A 551 16.05 25.29 13.31
CA MET A 551 14.85 25.77 12.62
C MET A 551 14.99 27.22 12.18
N CYS A 552 14.77 27.47 10.89
CA CYS A 552 14.69 28.81 10.33
C CYS A 552 13.26 29.38 10.38
N VAL A 553 12.26 28.49 10.46
CA VAL A 553 10.85 28.83 10.62
C VAL A 553 10.23 27.87 11.65
N SER A 554 9.48 28.42 12.61
CA SER A 554 8.66 27.65 13.55
C SER A 554 7.34 28.40 13.76
N LEU A 555 6.21 27.74 13.50
CA LEU A 555 4.86 28.31 13.51
C LEU A 555 3.91 27.42 14.32
N ASN A 556 3.20 28.04 15.26
CA ASN A 556 2.05 27.41 15.90
C ASN A 556 0.78 27.70 15.09
N THR A 557 0.65 27.06 13.93
CA THR A 557 -0.40 27.37 12.94
C THR A 557 -0.93 26.08 12.33
N LEU A 558 -2.27 25.93 12.29
CA LEU A 558 -2.90 24.80 11.60
C LEU A 558 -2.64 24.88 10.10
N GLY A 559 -2.21 23.79 9.49
CA GLY A 559 -1.95 23.73 8.06
C GLY A 559 -1.43 22.37 7.60
N SER A 560 -1.07 22.29 6.33
CA SER A 560 -0.48 21.12 5.68
C SER A 560 0.59 21.55 4.69
N MET A 561 1.42 20.62 4.22
CA MET A 561 2.41 20.92 3.19
C MET A 561 1.93 20.50 1.81
N VAL A 562 2.23 21.33 0.81
CA VAL A 562 2.06 21.00 -0.60
C VAL A 562 3.42 21.11 -1.29
N ILE A 563 3.79 20.08 -2.03
CA ILE A 563 5.09 20.02 -2.70
C ILE A 563 4.85 19.71 -4.17
N ASP A 564 5.36 20.57 -5.04
CA ASP A 564 5.38 20.37 -6.48
C ASP A 564 6.84 20.06 -6.88
N ILE A 565 7.05 19.01 -7.67
CA ILE A 565 8.37 18.65 -8.23
C ILE A 565 8.25 18.67 -9.75
N ASP A 566 9.15 19.39 -10.41
CA ASP A 566 9.25 19.51 -11.86
C ASP A 566 10.72 19.50 -12.28
N GLY A 567 11.16 18.39 -12.87
CA GLY A 567 12.55 18.16 -13.24
C GLY A 567 13.52 18.32 -12.08
N ASN A 568 14.38 19.33 -12.20
CA ASN A 568 15.42 19.64 -11.22
C ASN A 568 14.95 20.64 -10.15
N GLN A 569 13.66 20.95 -10.05
CA GLN A 569 13.14 21.87 -9.03
C GLN A 569 12.10 21.19 -8.13
N LEU A 570 12.27 21.34 -6.82
CA LEU A 570 11.29 21.01 -5.79
C LEU A 570 10.83 22.30 -5.12
N ASP A 571 9.53 22.58 -5.20
CA ASP A 571 8.88 23.71 -4.53
C ASP A 571 7.97 23.21 -3.40
N ALA A 572 8.34 23.52 -2.16
CA ALA A 572 7.59 23.13 -0.97
C ALA A 572 6.93 24.34 -0.30
N ARG A 573 5.67 24.18 0.11
CA ARG A 573 4.84 25.25 0.69
C ARG A 573 4.12 24.74 1.92
N PHE A 574 4.09 25.53 2.98
CA PHE A 574 3.17 25.32 4.10
C PHE A 574 1.90 26.14 3.83
N LEU A 575 0.77 25.46 3.69
CA LEU A 575 -0.54 26.04 3.46
C LEU A 575 -1.33 26.02 4.76
N SER A 576 -1.69 27.20 5.28
CA SER A 576 -2.49 27.28 6.50
C SER A 576 -3.94 26.83 6.25
N SER A 577 -4.64 26.47 7.32
CA SER A 577 -6.09 26.21 7.33
C SER A 577 -6.97 27.35 6.84
N THR A 578 -6.41 28.54 6.61
CA THR A 578 -7.08 29.71 6.03
C THR A 578 -6.74 29.92 4.54
N GLY A 579 -5.96 29.03 3.93
CA GLY A 579 -5.54 29.10 2.53
C GLY A 579 -4.39 30.07 2.26
N THR A 580 -3.74 30.61 3.29
CA THR A 580 -2.53 31.44 3.12
C THR A 580 -1.28 30.57 3.06
N THR A 581 -0.17 31.10 2.56
CA THR A 581 1.13 30.42 2.53
C THR A 581 2.13 31.13 3.45
N PRO A 582 2.13 30.86 4.77
CA PRO A 582 3.05 31.49 5.72
C PRO A 582 4.53 31.19 5.41
N ASP A 583 4.79 30.02 4.82
CA ASP A 583 6.14 29.61 4.49
C ASP A 583 6.22 28.81 3.18
N TYR A 584 7.36 28.94 2.52
CA TYR A 584 7.75 28.16 1.35
C TYR A 584 9.26 28.18 1.16
N PHE A 585 9.77 27.20 0.44
CA PHE A 585 11.16 27.11 0.01
C PHE A 585 11.26 26.30 -1.29
N THR A 586 12.40 26.45 -1.96
CA THR A 586 12.74 25.75 -3.19
C THR A 586 14.11 25.07 -3.03
N ILE A 587 14.23 23.83 -3.51
CA ILE A 587 15.51 23.17 -3.77
C ILE A 587 15.65 23.04 -5.29
N VAL A 588 16.80 23.45 -5.83
CA VAL A 588 17.16 23.29 -7.23
C VAL A 588 18.37 22.37 -7.31
N LYS A 589 18.26 21.35 -8.15
CA LYS A 589 19.38 20.48 -8.52
C LYS A 589 20.13 21.05 -9.71
N ASP A 590 21.45 20.92 -9.69
CA ASP A 590 22.30 21.28 -10.82
C ASP A 590 21.87 20.51 -12.08
N SER A 591 22.27 20.98 -13.26
CA SER A 591 22.05 20.23 -14.49
C SER A 591 22.73 18.88 -14.42
N ALA A 592 22.08 17.83 -14.94
CA ALA A 592 22.65 16.48 -15.00
C ALA A 592 24.06 16.55 -15.61
N THR A 593 25.05 16.10 -14.85
CA THR A 593 26.42 15.95 -15.35
C THR A 593 26.59 14.51 -15.82
N THR A 594 27.53 14.25 -16.74
CA THR A 594 27.81 12.86 -17.13
C THR A 594 28.47 12.13 -15.95
N PRO A 595 28.34 10.79 -15.88
CA PRO A 595 29.11 9.99 -14.95
C PRO A 595 30.61 10.27 -15.11
N THR A 596 31.34 10.35 -14.00
CA THR A 596 32.79 10.52 -13.93
C THR A 596 33.31 9.78 -12.70
N VAL A 597 34.55 9.32 -12.76
CA VAL A 597 35.24 8.74 -11.61
C VAL A 597 35.67 9.87 -10.68
N VAL A 598 35.16 9.88 -9.45
CA VAL A 598 35.52 10.83 -8.40
C VAL A 598 36.86 10.45 -7.78
N ASN A 599 37.06 9.18 -7.46
CA ASN A 599 38.32 8.69 -6.91
C ASN A 599 38.54 7.20 -7.17
N SER A 600 39.80 6.79 -7.05
CA SER A 600 40.28 5.40 -6.94
C SER A 600 41.33 5.39 -5.83
N VAL A 601 40.94 4.92 -4.64
CA VAL A 601 41.74 4.98 -3.42
C VAL A 601 42.08 3.59 -2.92
N ARG A 602 43.14 3.46 -2.13
CA ARG A 602 43.55 2.19 -1.53
C ARG A 602 42.64 1.86 -0.34
N SER A 603 42.20 0.62 -0.24
CA SER A 603 41.40 0.11 0.87
C SER A 603 42.27 -0.40 2.04
N ASP A 604 43.55 -0.68 1.78
CA ASP A 604 44.50 -1.24 2.74
C ASP A 604 45.73 -0.35 2.96
N ASN A 605 46.48 -0.70 3.99
CA ASN A 605 47.76 -0.08 4.29
C ASN A 605 48.80 -0.36 3.19
N SER A 606 49.63 0.64 2.93
CA SER A 606 50.79 0.56 2.04
C SER A 606 52.01 1.15 2.75
N PRO A 607 53.20 0.54 2.66
CA PRO A 607 53.57 -0.59 1.81
C PRO A 607 53.03 -1.94 2.30
N THR A 608 52.88 -2.90 1.38
CA THR A 608 52.51 -4.29 1.71
C THR A 608 53.73 -5.20 1.58
N SER A 609 54.15 -5.84 2.68
CA SER A 609 55.34 -6.73 2.73
C SER A 609 55.00 -8.20 3.02
N SER A 610 53.73 -8.57 3.00
CA SER A 610 53.26 -9.94 3.27
C SER A 610 51.88 -10.28 2.68
N SER A 611 51.17 -9.30 2.11
CA SER A 611 49.87 -9.54 1.46
C SER A 611 50.06 -9.70 -0.05
N MET A 612 49.55 -10.82 -0.59
CA MET A 612 49.47 -11.03 -2.04
C MET A 612 48.18 -10.45 -2.64
N VAL A 613 47.33 -9.82 -1.83
CA VAL A 613 46.05 -9.24 -2.26
C VAL A 613 45.88 -7.85 -1.64
N VAL A 614 45.41 -6.90 -2.44
CA VAL A 614 45.07 -5.53 -2.02
C VAL A 614 43.73 -5.10 -2.63
N GLY A 615 43.06 -4.16 -1.99
CA GLY A 615 41.79 -3.58 -2.44
C GLY A 615 41.93 -2.13 -2.92
N PHE A 616 41.14 -1.76 -3.92
CA PHE A 616 40.91 -0.37 -4.29
C PHE A 616 39.41 -0.05 -4.19
N ASP A 617 39.06 1.09 -3.61
CA ASP A 617 37.71 1.61 -3.63
C ASP A 617 37.61 2.69 -4.71
N VAL A 618 36.75 2.45 -5.70
CA VAL A 618 36.45 3.34 -6.81
C VAL A 618 35.10 3.98 -6.57
N THR A 619 35.05 5.31 -6.60
CA THR A 619 33.81 6.09 -6.40
C THR A 619 33.49 6.88 -7.66
N PHE A 620 32.24 6.85 -8.09
CA PHE A 620 31.69 7.65 -9.20
C PHE A 620 30.86 8.83 -8.68
N ASN A 621 30.73 9.89 -9.48
CA ASN A 621 29.86 11.02 -9.13
C ASN A 621 28.37 10.62 -9.26
N HIS A 622 28.02 9.73 -10.18
CA HIS A 622 26.67 9.18 -10.36
C HIS A 622 26.60 7.72 -9.91
N GLN A 623 25.40 7.21 -9.71
CA GLN A 623 25.21 5.76 -9.72
C GLN A 623 25.38 5.26 -11.14
N VAL A 624 26.21 4.24 -11.30
CA VAL A 624 26.52 3.63 -12.59
C VAL A 624 26.16 2.16 -12.57
N THR A 625 25.98 1.62 -13.77
CA THR A 625 25.71 0.22 -14.05
C THR A 625 26.73 -0.32 -15.04
N ALA A 626 26.70 -1.63 -15.26
CA ALA A 626 27.58 -2.35 -16.19
C ALA A 626 29.10 -2.30 -15.87
N VAL A 627 29.47 -1.90 -14.65
CA VAL A 627 30.89 -1.95 -14.20
C VAL A 627 31.36 -3.40 -14.08
N ASP A 628 32.37 -3.78 -14.86
CA ASP A 628 32.98 -5.10 -14.86
C ASP A 628 34.52 -5.06 -14.95
N ILE A 629 35.17 -6.23 -15.09
CA ILE A 629 36.64 -6.33 -15.05
C ILE A 629 37.31 -5.63 -16.24
N SER A 630 36.64 -5.51 -17.39
CA SER A 630 37.19 -4.80 -18.55
C SER A 630 37.32 -3.29 -18.36
N ASP A 631 36.58 -2.71 -17.41
CA ASP A 631 36.67 -1.29 -17.06
C ASP A 631 37.92 -0.92 -16.26
N PHE A 632 38.79 -1.89 -15.95
CA PHE A 632 39.93 -1.65 -15.09
C PHE A 632 41.23 -2.21 -15.67
N VAL A 633 42.30 -1.43 -15.54
CA VAL A 633 43.65 -1.86 -15.89
C VAL A 633 44.63 -1.54 -14.77
N LEU A 634 45.65 -2.39 -14.61
CA LEU A 634 46.70 -2.18 -13.61
C LEU A 634 47.89 -1.49 -14.24
N ALA A 635 48.24 -0.31 -13.71
CA ALA A 635 49.50 0.35 -14.00
C ALA A 635 50.54 -0.10 -12.97
N THR A 636 51.52 -0.89 -13.41
CA THR A 636 52.60 -1.40 -12.55
C THR A 636 53.94 -0.73 -12.84
N SER A 637 54.79 -0.65 -11.82
CA SER A 637 56.19 -0.22 -11.96
C SER A 637 57.13 -1.15 -11.19
N GLY A 638 58.44 -1.07 -11.47
CA GLY A 638 59.43 -1.92 -10.83
C GLY A 638 59.46 -3.34 -11.40
N GLY A 639 59.75 -4.32 -10.56
CA GLY A 639 59.88 -5.73 -10.93
C GLY A 639 58.58 -6.54 -10.80
N ILE A 640 57.42 -5.87 -10.71
CA ILE A 640 56.13 -6.52 -10.48
C ILE A 640 55.76 -7.42 -11.67
N SER A 641 55.45 -8.68 -11.38
CA SER A 641 55.02 -9.68 -12.35
C SER A 641 53.85 -10.51 -11.81
N GLY A 642 52.87 -10.77 -12.68
CA GLY A 642 51.68 -11.58 -12.36
C GLY A 642 50.59 -10.86 -11.56
N ALA A 643 50.62 -9.51 -11.49
CA ALA A 643 49.54 -8.74 -10.88
C ALA A 643 48.27 -8.84 -11.74
N SER A 644 47.11 -9.01 -11.10
CA SER A 644 45.83 -9.22 -11.79
C SER A 644 44.65 -8.78 -10.94
N ILE A 645 43.61 -8.24 -11.57
CA ILE A 645 42.31 -8.01 -10.93
C ILE A 645 41.63 -9.36 -10.75
N THR A 646 41.19 -9.68 -9.54
CA THR A 646 40.61 -10.98 -9.18
C THR A 646 39.16 -10.91 -8.75
N GLY A 647 38.63 -9.71 -8.48
CA GLY A 647 37.25 -9.56 -8.07
C GLY A 647 36.80 -8.10 -8.11
N ILE A 648 35.49 -7.94 -8.30
CA ILE A 648 34.78 -6.67 -8.19
C ILE A 648 33.58 -6.95 -7.29
N ASN A 649 33.37 -6.10 -6.30
CA ASN A 649 32.21 -6.12 -5.43
C ASN A 649 31.70 -4.70 -5.24
N GLY A 650 30.39 -4.49 -5.24
CA GLY A 650 29.78 -3.17 -5.09
C GLY A 650 28.72 -2.91 -6.15
N SER A 651 28.07 -1.77 -6.02
CA SER A 651 26.98 -1.33 -6.91
C SER A 651 26.77 0.17 -6.77
N GLY A 652 26.06 0.76 -7.73
CA GLY A 652 25.69 2.18 -7.66
C GLY A 652 26.90 3.07 -7.84
N ARG A 653 27.31 3.80 -6.79
CA ARG A 653 28.40 4.80 -6.87
C ARG A 653 29.76 4.25 -6.46
N SER A 654 29.80 3.09 -5.80
CA SER A 654 31.01 2.63 -5.11
C SER A 654 31.29 1.15 -5.41
N TYR A 655 32.52 0.88 -5.84
CA TYR A 655 33.00 -0.44 -6.19
C TYR A 655 34.33 -0.74 -5.52
N HIS A 656 34.41 -1.87 -4.85
CA HIS A 656 35.62 -2.43 -4.27
C HIS A 656 36.26 -3.44 -5.24
N ILE A 657 37.49 -3.16 -5.65
CA ILE A 657 38.23 -3.95 -6.63
C ILE A 657 39.35 -4.69 -5.92
N THR A 658 39.31 -6.02 -5.97
CA THR A 658 40.32 -6.88 -5.38
C THR A 658 41.41 -7.21 -6.41
N VAL A 659 42.66 -6.95 -6.04
CA VAL A 659 43.83 -7.11 -6.90
C VAL A 659 44.83 -8.07 -6.26
N ASN A 660 45.24 -9.11 -7.00
CA ASN A 660 46.42 -9.90 -6.68
C ASN A 660 47.67 -9.08 -7.04
N THR A 661 48.58 -8.89 -6.07
CA THR A 661 49.78 -8.06 -6.24
C THR A 661 50.89 -8.74 -7.02
N GLY A 662 50.80 -10.06 -7.23
CA GLY A 662 51.83 -10.85 -7.91
C GLY A 662 53.11 -10.96 -7.09
N THR A 663 54.26 -10.95 -7.78
CA THR A 663 55.60 -11.07 -7.20
C THR A 663 56.49 -9.91 -7.64
N GLY A 664 57.54 -9.63 -6.86
CA GLY A 664 58.50 -8.55 -7.11
C GLY A 664 58.23 -7.30 -6.28
N ASP A 665 59.19 -6.38 -6.31
CA ASP A 665 59.09 -5.08 -5.65
C ASP A 665 58.72 -4.00 -6.67
N GLY A 666 57.88 -3.06 -6.26
CA GLY A 666 57.47 -1.97 -7.15
C GLY A 666 56.18 -1.32 -6.71
N THR A 667 55.39 -0.86 -7.68
CA THR A 667 54.12 -0.21 -7.39
C THR A 667 52.97 -0.71 -8.25
N ILE A 668 51.75 -0.66 -7.72
CA ILE A 668 50.52 -0.99 -8.43
C ILE A 668 49.51 0.13 -8.24
N ARG A 669 48.95 0.64 -9.33
CA ARG A 669 47.80 1.57 -9.37
C ARG A 669 46.69 0.95 -10.19
N LEU A 670 45.45 1.15 -9.77
CA LEU A 670 44.25 0.78 -10.52
C LEU A 670 43.77 1.99 -11.33
N ASP A 671 43.72 1.84 -12.65
CA ASP A 671 43.16 2.81 -13.57
C ASP A 671 41.78 2.35 -14.04
N VAL A 672 40.84 3.29 -14.15
CA VAL A 672 39.53 3.05 -14.76
C VAL A 672 39.61 3.39 -16.24
N VAL A 673 39.17 2.48 -17.10
CA VAL A 673 39.11 2.65 -18.55
C VAL A 673 37.68 2.95 -18.92
N ASP A 674 37.50 4.05 -19.65
CA ASP A 674 36.23 4.35 -20.29
C ASP A 674 36.19 3.76 -21.70
N ASP A 675 35.29 2.81 -21.93
CA ASP A 675 34.98 2.21 -23.22
C ASP A 675 33.50 2.38 -23.64
N ASP A 676 32.81 3.37 -23.05
CA ASP A 676 31.36 3.60 -23.18
C ASP A 676 30.46 2.43 -22.68
N SER A 677 30.99 1.45 -21.92
CA SER A 677 30.16 0.41 -21.31
C SER A 677 29.46 0.89 -20.02
N ILE A 678 30.17 1.66 -19.18
CA ILE A 678 29.66 2.21 -17.92
C ILE A 678 28.65 3.34 -18.20
N GLN A 679 27.43 3.19 -17.65
CA GLN A 679 26.32 4.13 -17.85
C GLN A 679 25.55 4.42 -16.56
N ASP A 680 24.92 5.60 -16.46
CA ASP A 680 23.90 5.89 -15.43
C ASP A 680 22.50 5.36 -15.81
N ALA A 681 21.53 5.57 -14.92
CA ALA A 681 20.15 5.11 -15.09
C ALA A 681 19.40 5.75 -16.26
N VAL A 682 19.88 6.90 -16.77
CA VAL A 682 19.29 7.59 -17.93
C VAL A 682 20.04 7.27 -19.23
N GLY A 683 21.06 6.41 -19.17
CA GLY A 683 21.84 5.93 -20.32
C GLY A 683 23.01 6.84 -20.72
N SER A 684 23.47 7.73 -19.83
CA SER A 684 24.65 8.56 -20.09
C SER A 684 25.93 7.78 -19.83
N TYR A 685 26.86 7.81 -20.78
CA TYR A 685 28.17 7.14 -20.68
C TYR A 685 29.15 7.85 -19.73
N LEU A 686 30.09 7.09 -19.15
CA LEU A 686 31.21 7.62 -18.36
C LEU A 686 32.03 8.64 -19.18
N GLY A 687 32.11 9.88 -18.70
CA GLY A 687 32.76 10.99 -19.41
C GLY A 687 31.93 11.58 -20.56
N GLY A 688 30.74 11.03 -20.84
CA GLY A 688 29.89 11.37 -21.97
C GLY A 688 30.21 10.50 -23.20
N PRO A 689 29.51 10.68 -24.33
CA PRO A 689 29.71 9.83 -25.49
C PRO A 689 31.15 9.88 -26.04
N GLY A 690 31.84 8.75 -26.04
CA GLY A 690 33.08 8.52 -26.77
C GLY A 690 34.22 7.98 -25.91
N THR A 691 34.64 6.75 -26.19
CA THR A 691 35.74 6.02 -25.54
C THR A 691 36.93 6.86 -25.09
N GLY A 692 37.35 6.64 -23.84
CA GLY A 692 38.53 7.20 -23.22
C GLY A 692 38.36 8.62 -22.68
N ASN A 693 37.21 9.25 -22.86
CA ASN A 693 36.94 10.60 -22.37
C ASN A 693 36.61 10.60 -20.86
N GLY A 694 36.27 9.44 -20.30
CA GLY A 694 35.98 9.24 -18.88
C GLY A 694 37.04 8.45 -18.09
N SER A 695 38.13 8.04 -18.73
CA SER A 695 39.20 7.23 -18.09
C SER A 695 39.83 7.96 -16.90
N PHE A 696 40.16 7.21 -15.84
CA PHE A 696 40.75 7.75 -14.62
C PHE A 696 42.10 7.09 -14.30
N THR A 697 43.19 7.85 -14.46
CA THR A 697 44.57 7.35 -14.30
C THR A 697 45.36 8.08 -13.21
N SER A 698 44.68 8.78 -12.31
CA SER A 698 45.28 9.58 -11.22
C SER A 698 45.01 9.01 -9.83
N GLY A 699 44.67 7.72 -9.74
CA GLY A 699 44.39 7.02 -8.49
C GLY A 699 45.60 6.85 -7.57
N GLN A 700 45.33 6.42 -6.34
CA GLN A 700 46.39 6.09 -5.39
C GLN A 700 47.16 4.85 -5.82
N THR A 701 48.37 4.68 -5.29
CA THR A 701 49.29 3.61 -5.69
C THR A 701 49.76 2.83 -4.46
N TYR A 702 49.74 1.50 -4.51
CA TYR A 702 50.40 0.66 -3.51
C TYR A 702 51.89 0.56 -3.80
N THR A 703 52.72 0.59 -2.74
CA THR A 703 54.11 0.15 -2.79
C THR A 703 54.15 -1.31 -2.34
N ILE A 704 54.59 -2.20 -3.22
CA ILE A 704 54.67 -3.63 -3.00
C ILE A 704 56.12 -4.02 -2.72
N SER A 705 56.32 -4.80 -1.66
CA SER A 705 57.60 -5.43 -1.38
C SER A 705 57.41 -6.93 -1.15
N ASN A 706 57.33 -7.68 -2.25
CA ASN A 706 57.11 -9.12 -2.25
C ASN A 706 58.31 -9.81 -2.91
N PRO A 707 59.39 -10.13 -2.17
CA PRO A 707 60.61 -10.65 -2.76
C PRO A 707 60.33 -11.95 -3.53
N THR A 708 60.80 -12.02 -4.77
CA THR A 708 60.72 -13.24 -5.59
C THR A 708 61.32 -14.41 -4.82
N PRO A 709 60.62 -15.56 -4.68
CA PRO A 709 61.17 -16.73 -4.02
C PRO A 709 62.46 -17.16 -4.70
N VAL A 710 63.58 -17.11 -3.99
CA VAL A 710 64.87 -17.56 -4.52
C VAL A 710 64.85 -19.08 -4.59
N ASN A 711 64.96 -19.63 -5.80
CA ASN A 711 64.97 -21.07 -6.05
C ASN A 711 66.34 -21.65 -5.65
N LEU A 712 66.44 -22.26 -4.46
CA LEU A 712 67.67 -22.88 -3.93
C LEU A 712 67.89 -24.30 -4.51
N SER A 713 67.99 -24.45 -5.83
CA SER A 713 68.21 -25.75 -6.49
C SER A 713 69.53 -25.87 -7.27
N HIS A 714 70.58 -25.16 -6.86
CA HIS A 714 71.97 -25.51 -7.23
C HIS A 714 72.94 -25.20 -6.08
N LEU A 715 73.02 -26.12 -5.12
CA LEU A 715 74.27 -26.45 -4.45
C LEU A 715 74.48 -27.95 -4.61
N ALA A 716 75.15 -28.33 -5.70
CA ALA A 716 75.84 -29.62 -5.75
C ALA A 716 77.12 -29.49 -4.92
N ILE A 717 77.23 -30.32 -3.89
CA ILE A 717 78.47 -30.60 -3.14
C ILE A 717 79.28 -31.62 -3.99
N ASP A 718 80.60 -31.54 -3.92
CA ASP A 718 81.61 -32.45 -4.51
C ASP A 718 81.18 -33.92 -4.69
#